data_AF-A0A8H5PK68-F1
#
_entry.id   AF-A0A8H5PK68-F1
#
_cell.length_a   1.000
_cell.length_b   1.000
_cell.length_c   1.000
_cell.angle_alpha   90.00
_cell.angle_beta   90.00
_cell.angle_gamma   90.00
#
_symmetry.space_group_name_H-M   'P 1'
#
loop_
_entity.id
_entity.type
_entity.pdbx_description
1 polymer ?
#
loop_
_entity_poly.entity_id
_entity_poly.type
_entity_poly.pdbx_seq_one_letter_code
_entity_poly.pdbx_strand_id
1 'polypeptide(L)'
;METSRETRNAPKFVTPRRILRTSGNVTSGKEVSSFTLSNGDSEDKAEAIFDYGRCEGGFPVFDIESASASEGQQQVAFQVTYSETIEGIDNENGDGPFFLFSNAMDSYRVCQHHATVANDTQTVKPRFTQASQRYQKITLLDPNTSIVFSKVGFQAVRPDAIVKADFHCSDEIINRIWEDGVRTVDLCTVASEETVPAWDVTDEGTRVYGSHWAPCRQGTRWKDYKVTFQTKVEEHGVSWAVRMITNGLIFCLDSRSRMLTAVEGLSNKSSILPSIERGSWQLPETLDLSGWLTIETLAVEDRVTITIDGNETATVRDIYVKAMLGNGLLNTGSVAFGGPPGWIAIYRDISVADHNGQVLYENSLLQPDCSRTFDDFQVGTNKLACIIDGAKRDRASFGGDAFVTGRSIAYSTADFEAWKGTIQLLLSHQTKEGYLGNLCPIQAPEHDGANDPPVYGHYSLTYALLLVVSIKDYWLHSGDWSLVEKSYCQLQRQMEYTRGFLNSDGLVQAPPYLSMTWFPMGGPVFGVSTGLNLAYLDALNAMASMSTDSEAASQYSSQAANLKEALIHRLWNDERATMRPALSLDPDDVFQDVNAYAVTLGVSPDHPKLVEGIFPATEPLPSAFRGLDKWDKFGLTSPYASGFALEALFAKSEGMEARELLSKVWGAMADQDSPNYSGAHWEAMKTDGSPFNHDVSLAHGWSSWPVFLLPRYLAGVYPLEAGWKRIGVEPVFAGLEKVAYSLETPNGYFSVLLNVNEKQGQGSIKLLVPHGSSAIVKAPKGWSLENDGVVQDSGREVSVKLSKQGL
;
A
#
# COMPACT_ATOMS: atom_id res chain seq x y z
N MET A 1 22.33 -32.97 -12.91
CA MET A 1 21.44 -32.35 -11.90
C MET A 1 20.57 -31.30 -12.57
N GLU A 2 19.78 -31.69 -13.58
CA GLU A 2 19.00 -30.76 -14.42
C GLU A 2 17.49 -30.88 -14.22
N THR A 3 17.01 -31.78 -13.36
CA THR A 3 15.58 -32.00 -13.10
C THR A 3 15.02 -31.23 -11.90
N SER A 4 15.77 -30.28 -11.31
CA SER A 4 15.33 -29.50 -10.14
C SER A 4 15.15 -27.99 -10.38
N ARG A 5 15.22 -27.53 -11.64
CA ARG A 5 14.97 -26.12 -12.01
C ARG A 5 13.53 -25.89 -12.46
N GLU A 6 12.90 -26.85 -13.14
CA GLU A 6 11.53 -26.67 -13.67
C GLU A 6 10.44 -26.66 -12.58
N THR A 7 10.67 -27.24 -11.40
CA THR A 7 9.71 -27.23 -10.29
C THR A 7 9.78 -25.98 -9.41
N ARG A 8 10.79 -25.10 -9.57
CA ARG A 8 10.90 -23.85 -8.77
C ARG A 8 10.06 -22.69 -9.32
N ASN A 9 9.51 -22.84 -10.53
CA ASN A 9 8.79 -21.75 -11.21
C ASN A 9 7.26 -21.91 -11.17
N ALA A 10 6.72 -22.97 -10.56
CA ALA A 10 5.28 -23.11 -10.38
C ALA A 10 4.83 -22.40 -9.10
N PRO A 11 3.73 -21.61 -9.13
CA PRO A 11 3.19 -21.03 -7.90
C PRO A 11 2.83 -22.13 -6.88
N LYS A 12 3.27 -21.94 -5.64
CA LYS A 12 3.08 -22.94 -4.56
C LYS A 12 1.64 -22.99 -4.07
N PHE A 13 1.20 -24.16 -3.63
CA PHE A 13 -0.02 -24.31 -2.85
C PHE A 13 0.31 -24.15 -1.36
N VAL A 14 -0.37 -23.22 -0.69
CA VAL A 14 -0.18 -22.90 0.72
C VAL A 14 -1.28 -23.58 1.54
N THR A 15 -0.88 -24.41 2.50
CA THR A 15 -1.79 -25.09 3.44
C THR A 15 -1.67 -24.50 4.86
N PRO A 16 -2.74 -24.57 5.66
CA PRO A 16 -2.66 -24.17 7.07
C PRO A 16 -1.64 -25.05 7.83
N ARG A 17 -0.97 -24.48 8.83
CA ARG A 17 0.01 -25.21 9.66
C ARG A 17 -0.64 -25.94 10.82
N ARG A 18 -1.74 -25.41 11.35
CA ARG A 18 -2.51 -26.03 12.42
C ARG A 18 -3.96 -25.54 12.43
N ILE A 19 -4.82 -26.32 13.06
CA ILE A 19 -6.13 -25.86 13.51
C ILE A 19 -5.92 -25.11 14.82
N LEU A 20 -6.31 -23.84 14.85
CA LEU A 20 -6.20 -22.96 16.02
C LEU A 20 -7.31 -23.25 17.03
N ARG A 21 -8.55 -23.35 16.55
CA ARG A 21 -9.75 -23.56 17.37
C ARG A 21 -10.85 -24.22 16.53
N THR A 22 -11.70 -25.00 17.19
CA THR A 22 -12.95 -25.51 16.60
C THR A 22 -14.15 -25.19 17.50
N SER A 23 -15.33 -25.12 16.93
CA SER A 23 -16.62 -25.00 17.63
C SER A 23 -17.67 -25.86 16.92
N GLY A 24 -18.69 -26.34 17.64
CA GLY A 24 -19.70 -27.25 17.09
C GLY A 24 -19.13 -28.63 16.73
N ASN A 25 -19.77 -29.33 15.79
CA ASN A 25 -19.38 -30.68 15.40
C ASN A 25 -18.35 -30.65 14.25
N VAL A 26 -17.08 -30.77 14.62
CA VAL A 26 -15.92 -30.81 13.72
C VAL A 26 -15.15 -32.09 13.93
N THR A 27 -14.91 -32.84 12.85
CA THR A 27 -14.06 -34.04 12.87
C THR A 27 -12.81 -33.78 12.03
N SER A 28 -11.62 -33.79 12.65
CA SER A 28 -10.36 -33.62 11.93
C SER A 28 -9.99 -34.87 11.11
N GLY A 29 -9.44 -34.64 9.92
CA GLY A 29 -8.85 -35.66 9.07
C GLY A 29 -7.40 -35.97 9.43
N LYS A 30 -6.69 -36.66 8.52
CA LYS A 30 -5.26 -37.00 8.70
C LYS A 30 -4.34 -35.80 8.54
N GLU A 31 -4.66 -34.94 7.58
CA GLU A 31 -3.94 -33.70 7.29
C GLU A 31 -4.67 -32.53 7.96
N VAL A 32 -3.95 -31.47 8.33
CA VAL A 32 -4.53 -30.26 8.96
C VAL A 32 -5.62 -29.65 8.08
N SER A 33 -5.44 -29.72 6.76
CA SER A 33 -6.36 -29.16 5.76
C SER A 33 -7.55 -30.07 5.43
N SER A 34 -7.64 -31.27 6.03
CA SER A 34 -8.75 -32.21 5.84
C SER A 34 -9.59 -32.28 7.11
N PHE A 35 -10.90 -32.08 6.99
CA PHE A 35 -11.82 -32.07 8.12
C PHE A 35 -13.28 -32.16 7.65
N THR A 36 -14.18 -32.50 8.57
CA THR A 36 -15.62 -32.52 8.34
C THR A 36 -16.29 -31.49 9.25
N LEU A 37 -17.17 -30.68 8.68
CA LEU A 37 -18.13 -29.86 9.43
C LEU A 37 -19.51 -30.50 9.31
N SER A 38 -20.25 -30.57 10.41
CA SER A 38 -21.63 -31.06 10.40
C SER A 38 -22.52 -30.21 11.31
N ASN A 39 -23.67 -29.80 10.82
CA ASN A 39 -24.70 -29.14 11.62
C ASN A 39 -25.88 -30.10 11.80
N GLY A 40 -26.44 -30.13 13.02
CA GLY A 40 -27.71 -30.80 13.30
C GLY A 40 -28.88 -29.81 13.28
N ASP A 41 -29.90 -30.09 14.07
CA ASP A 41 -31.07 -29.21 14.29
C ASP A 41 -30.79 -28.01 15.23
N SER A 42 -29.61 -27.96 15.87
CA SER A 42 -29.23 -26.88 16.78
C SER A 42 -28.86 -25.60 16.05
N GLU A 43 -29.04 -24.44 16.70
CA GLU A 43 -28.53 -23.16 16.20
C GLU A 43 -27.00 -23.06 16.20
N ASP A 44 -26.32 -23.93 16.95
CA ASP A 44 -24.86 -23.99 16.99
C ASP A 44 -24.28 -24.40 15.64
N LYS A 45 -23.43 -23.54 15.08
CA LYS A 45 -22.74 -23.77 13.80
C LYS A 45 -21.38 -24.44 14.02
N ALA A 46 -21.08 -25.46 13.22
CA ALA A 46 -19.76 -26.06 13.14
C ALA A 46 -18.76 -25.10 12.48
N GLU A 47 -17.60 -24.94 13.12
CA GLU A 47 -16.58 -23.98 12.72
C GLU A 47 -15.18 -24.50 12.99
N ALA A 48 -14.26 -24.25 12.06
CA ALA A 48 -12.83 -24.45 12.23
C ALA A 48 -12.05 -23.17 11.88
N ILE A 49 -11.15 -22.75 12.79
CA ILE A 49 -10.21 -21.66 12.59
C ILE A 49 -8.82 -22.23 12.37
N PHE A 50 -8.15 -21.79 11.32
CA PHE A 50 -6.83 -22.23 10.89
C PHE A 50 -5.79 -21.13 11.07
N ASP A 51 -4.56 -21.53 11.43
CA ASP A 51 -3.39 -20.65 11.53
C ASP A 51 -2.32 -21.12 10.53
N TYR A 52 -1.94 -20.22 9.62
CA TYR A 52 -0.91 -20.45 8.61
C TYR A 52 0.52 -20.19 9.15
N GLY A 53 0.63 -19.69 10.38
CA GLY A 53 1.87 -19.39 11.09
C GLY A 53 2.44 -18.01 10.77
N ARG A 54 2.05 -17.42 9.64
CA ARG A 54 2.36 -16.05 9.20
C ARG A 54 1.34 -15.63 8.14
N CYS A 55 1.39 -14.38 7.67
CA CYS A 55 0.52 -13.94 6.60
C CYS A 55 0.94 -14.59 5.27
N GLU A 56 0.02 -15.20 4.54
CA GLU A 56 0.21 -15.81 3.22
C GLU A 56 -0.91 -15.37 2.27
N GLY A 57 -0.70 -15.44 0.95
CA GLY A 57 -1.62 -14.91 -0.05
C GLY A 57 -1.88 -15.85 -1.22
N GLY A 58 -3.07 -15.73 -1.83
CA GLY A 58 -3.40 -16.43 -3.07
C GLY A 58 -4.90 -16.54 -3.36
N PHE A 59 -5.24 -17.32 -4.39
CA PHE A 59 -6.62 -17.72 -4.67
C PHE A 59 -7.05 -18.80 -3.68
N PRO A 60 -8.13 -18.62 -2.92
CA PRO A 60 -8.63 -19.67 -2.04
C PRO A 60 -9.01 -20.92 -2.83
N VAL A 61 -8.78 -22.10 -2.26
CA VAL A 61 -9.16 -23.38 -2.85
C VAL A 61 -9.74 -24.28 -1.76
N PHE A 62 -10.92 -24.83 -2.03
CA PHE A 62 -11.59 -25.79 -1.16
C PHE A 62 -11.90 -27.05 -1.97
N ASP A 63 -11.11 -28.11 -1.77
CA ASP A 63 -11.43 -29.43 -2.31
C ASP A 63 -12.33 -30.17 -1.31
N ILE A 64 -13.47 -30.60 -1.79
CA ILE A 64 -14.57 -31.18 -1.03
C ILE A 64 -14.78 -32.61 -1.54
N GLU A 65 -14.70 -33.60 -0.65
CA GLU A 65 -14.92 -35.01 -0.98
C GLU A 65 -16.41 -35.34 -1.10
N SER A 66 -17.23 -34.72 -0.26
CA SER A 66 -18.68 -34.88 -0.29
C SER A 66 -19.37 -33.73 0.45
N ALA A 67 -20.60 -33.44 0.06
CA ALA A 67 -21.51 -32.59 0.81
C ALA A 67 -22.89 -33.26 0.88
N SER A 68 -23.51 -33.21 2.06
CA SER A 68 -24.81 -33.82 2.33
C SER A 68 -25.77 -32.83 2.95
N ALA A 69 -27.05 -32.92 2.59
CA ALA A 69 -28.13 -32.13 3.15
C ALA A 69 -29.42 -32.96 3.26
N SER A 70 -30.44 -32.39 3.89
CA SER A 70 -31.78 -32.96 3.94
C SER A 70 -32.42 -33.07 2.54
N GLU A 71 -33.39 -33.98 2.38
CA GLU A 71 -34.03 -34.26 1.09
C GLU A 71 -34.58 -32.98 0.43
N GLY A 72 -34.16 -32.71 -0.81
CA GLY A 72 -34.58 -31.55 -1.61
C GLY A 72 -33.60 -30.39 -1.66
N GLN A 73 -32.60 -30.32 -0.76
CA GLN A 73 -31.56 -29.29 -0.80
C GLN A 73 -30.42 -29.72 -1.73
N GLN A 74 -30.06 -28.89 -2.72
CA GLN A 74 -29.05 -29.19 -3.74
C GLN A 74 -27.68 -28.56 -3.47
N GLN A 75 -27.61 -27.58 -2.58
CA GLN A 75 -26.39 -26.86 -2.23
C GLN A 75 -26.30 -26.67 -0.73
N VAL A 76 -25.08 -26.69 -0.19
CA VAL A 76 -24.77 -26.40 1.20
C VAL A 76 -23.89 -25.15 1.27
N ALA A 77 -24.32 -24.15 2.02
CA ALA A 77 -23.60 -22.91 2.20
C ALA A 77 -22.57 -23.00 3.33
N PHE A 78 -21.36 -22.48 3.07
CA PHE A 78 -20.34 -22.26 4.08
C PHE A 78 -19.77 -20.85 3.93
N GLN A 79 -19.40 -20.25 5.06
CA GLN A 79 -18.77 -18.93 5.12
C GLN A 79 -17.29 -19.08 5.41
N VAL A 80 -16.48 -18.22 4.81
CA VAL A 80 -15.06 -18.12 5.09
C VAL A 80 -14.73 -16.69 5.51
N THR A 81 -14.16 -16.54 6.70
CA THR A 81 -13.65 -15.27 7.22
C THR A 81 -12.12 -15.30 7.19
N TYR A 82 -11.50 -14.22 6.73
CA TYR A 82 -10.05 -14.08 6.61
C TYR A 82 -9.54 -12.95 7.51
N SER A 83 -8.33 -13.10 8.04
CA SER A 83 -7.65 -12.03 8.78
C SER A 83 -6.13 -12.17 8.77
N GLU A 84 -5.42 -11.04 8.75
CA GLU A 84 -3.99 -10.99 9.12
C GLU A 84 -3.78 -11.03 10.64
N THR A 85 -4.68 -10.43 11.42
CA THR A 85 -4.56 -10.29 12.87
C THR A 85 -5.33 -11.39 13.61
N ILE A 86 -4.90 -11.73 14.82
CA ILE A 86 -5.67 -12.65 15.66
C ILE A 86 -7.00 -12.03 16.13
N GLU A 87 -7.06 -10.72 16.29
CA GLU A 87 -8.30 -10.02 16.69
C GLU A 87 -9.33 -10.01 15.54
N GLY A 88 -8.87 -9.79 14.31
CA GLY A 88 -9.75 -9.67 13.15
C GLY A 88 -10.48 -10.96 12.81
N ILE A 89 -9.92 -12.15 13.09
CA ILE A 89 -10.61 -13.41 12.78
C ILE A 89 -11.88 -13.62 13.60
N ASP A 90 -11.95 -13.03 14.80
CA ASP A 90 -13.11 -13.10 15.69
C ASP A 90 -14.12 -11.98 15.42
N ASN A 91 -13.76 -10.97 14.62
CA ASN A 91 -14.65 -9.90 14.23
C ASN A 91 -15.72 -10.38 13.22
N GLU A 92 -16.89 -9.75 13.23
CA GLU A 92 -18.02 -10.06 12.34
C GLU A 92 -17.63 -9.95 10.86
N ASN A 93 -16.79 -8.97 10.50
CA ASN A 93 -16.38 -8.71 9.11
C ASN A 93 -14.94 -9.17 8.80
N GLY A 94 -14.34 -10.02 9.65
CA GLY A 94 -12.92 -10.33 9.53
C GLY A 94 -12.07 -9.10 9.80
N ASP A 95 -11.00 -8.91 9.02
CA ASP A 95 -10.22 -7.67 9.04
C ASP A 95 -10.54 -6.69 7.90
N GLY A 96 -11.76 -6.74 7.34
CA GLY A 96 -12.25 -5.81 6.32
C GLY A 96 -13.68 -5.32 6.61
N PRO A 97 -14.44 -4.81 5.61
CA PRO A 97 -14.14 -4.70 4.18
C PRO A 97 -13.31 -3.47 3.76
N PHE A 98 -12.85 -3.43 2.50
CA PHE A 98 -11.98 -2.39 1.95
C PHE A 98 -12.56 -1.73 0.69
N PHE A 99 -12.82 -0.43 0.75
CA PHE A 99 -13.53 0.31 -0.30
C PHE A 99 -12.84 1.59 -0.77
N LEU A 100 -11.56 1.77 -0.48
CA LEU A 100 -10.93 3.07 -0.66
C LEU A 100 -10.61 3.37 -2.12
N PHE A 101 -9.76 2.57 -2.78
CA PHE A 101 -9.18 2.98 -4.06
C PHE A 101 -9.26 1.95 -5.19
N SER A 102 -9.33 0.65 -4.91
CA SER A 102 -9.05 -0.39 -5.91
C SER A 102 -10.00 -1.60 -5.84
N ASN A 103 -10.16 -2.26 -6.99
CA ASN A 103 -10.76 -3.59 -7.15
C ASN A 103 -9.69 -4.67 -7.42
N ALA A 104 -8.43 -4.43 -7.05
CA ALA A 104 -7.32 -5.35 -7.28
C ALA A 104 -7.25 -6.52 -6.27
N MET A 105 -8.27 -6.66 -5.43
CA MET A 105 -8.47 -7.74 -4.46
C MET A 105 -9.96 -7.99 -4.23
N ASP A 106 -10.27 -9.03 -3.47
CA ASP A 106 -11.57 -9.14 -2.81
C ASP A 106 -11.73 -7.98 -1.81
N SER A 107 -12.72 -7.12 -2.02
CA SER A 107 -13.05 -6.04 -1.08
C SER A 107 -13.59 -6.58 0.24
N TYR A 108 -14.04 -7.83 0.29
CA TYR A 108 -14.61 -8.47 1.46
C TYR A 108 -13.67 -9.50 2.06
N ARG A 109 -13.76 -9.62 3.39
CA ARG A 109 -13.00 -10.59 4.20
C ARG A 109 -13.90 -11.63 4.83
N VAL A 110 -15.19 -11.59 4.50
CA VAL A 110 -16.19 -12.60 4.82
C VAL A 110 -16.90 -12.95 3.53
N CYS A 111 -16.64 -14.14 3.04
CA CYS A 111 -17.13 -14.61 1.74
C CYS A 111 -17.99 -15.85 1.95
N GLN A 112 -19.16 -15.88 1.33
CA GLN A 112 -20.03 -17.07 1.33
C GLN A 112 -19.80 -17.89 0.06
N HIS A 113 -19.77 -19.20 0.22
CA HIS A 113 -19.56 -20.16 -0.85
C HIS A 113 -20.57 -21.31 -0.72
N HIS A 114 -20.75 -22.06 -1.81
CA HIS A 114 -21.69 -23.17 -1.87
C HIS A 114 -20.98 -24.43 -2.38
N ALA A 115 -21.27 -25.56 -1.74
CA ALA A 115 -20.91 -26.90 -2.20
C ALA A 115 -22.16 -27.59 -2.77
N THR A 116 -22.04 -28.23 -3.92
CA THR A 116 -23.11 -29.07 -4.48
C THR A 116 -23.29 -30.31 -3.63
N VAL A 117 -24.54 -30.65 -3.28
CA VAL A 117 -24.87 -31.86 -2.53
C VAL A 117 -24.62 -33.08 -3.41
N ALA A 118 -23.52 -33.78 -3.15
CA ALA A 118 -23.06 -34.94 -3.89
C ALA A 118 -22.11 -35.77 -3.03
N ASN A 119 -22.09 -37.08 -3.29
CA ASN A 119 -21.09 -38.00 -2.75
C ASN A 119 -19.93 -38.19 -3.75
N ASP A 120 -19.47 -37.09 -4.34
CA ASP A 120 -18.37 -37.04 -5.31
C ASP A 120 -17.53 -35.79 -5.06
N THR A 121 -16.27 -35.85 -5.51
CA THR A 121 -15.29 -34.78 -5.35
C THR A 121 -15.66 -33.55 -6.15
N GLN A 122 -15.49 -32.37 -5.53
CA GLN A 122 -15.68 -31.07 -6.17
C GLN A 122 -14.66 -30.07 -5.62
N THR A 123 -14.40 -29.02 -6.38
CA THR A 123 -13.52 -27.93 -5.95
C THR A 123 -14.24 -26.60 -6.07
N VAL A 124 -14.25 -25.84 -4.98
CA VAL A 124 -14.70 -24.45 -4.97
C VAL A 124 -13.46 -23.55 -5.08
N LYS A 125 -13.42 -22.68 -6.09
CA LYS A 125 -12.35 -21.69 -6.31
C LYS A 125 -12.96 -20.30 -6.44
N PRO A 126 -12.92 -19.47 -5.39
CA PRO A 126 -13.33 -18.07 -5.48
C PRO A 126 -12.50 -17.31 -6.53
N ARG A 127 -13.12 -16.32 -7.17
CA ARG A 127 -12.50 -15.53 -8.25
C ARG A 127 -11.34 -14.69 -7.75
N PHE A 128 -11.50 -14.04 -6.60
CA PHE A 128 -10.56 -13.04 -6.12
C PHE A 128 -9.52 -13.64 -5.18
N THR A 129 -8.34 -13.07 -5.23
CA THR A 129 -7.26 -13.40 -4.31
C THR A 129 -7.54 -12.82 -2.93
N GLN A 130 -7.29 -13.62 -1.90
CA GLN A 130 -7.02 -13.10 -0.56
C GLN A 130 -5.50 -12.92 -0.48
N ALA A 131 -5.03 -11.77 -0.93
CA ALA A 131 -3.61 -11.53 -1.22
C ALA A 131 -2.69 -11.50 0.02
N SER A 132 -3.27 -11.36 1.22
CA SER A 132 -2.60 -11.60 2.49
C SER A 132 -3.60 -11.95 3.60
N GLN A 133 -3.35 -13.05 4.30
CA GLN A 133 -4.09 -13.51 5.49
C GLN A 133 -3.22 -14.49 6.30
N ARG A 134 -3.32 -14.49 7.62
CA ARG A 134 -2.72 -15.53 8.48
C ARG A 134 -3.76 -16.50 9.00
N TYR A 135 -4.96 -16.00 9.25
CA TYR A 135 -6.06 -16.72 9.88
C TYR A 135 -7.22 -16.88 8.91
N GLN A 136 -7.75 -18.11 8.87
CA GLN A 136 -8.91 -18.47 8.06
C GLN A 136 -9.91 -19.20 8.94
N LYS A 137 -11.16 -18.73 8.99
CA LYS A 137 -12.26 -19.33 9.74
C LYS A 137 -13.28 -19.84 8.73
N ILE A 138 -13.64 -21.12 8.82
CA ILE A 138 -14.62 -21.76 7.94
C ILE A 138 -15.81 -22.19 8.81
N THR A 139 -16.99 -21.66 8.51
CA THR A 139 -18.22 -21.88 9.27
C THR A 139 -19.29 -22.49 8.37
N LEU A 140 -19.87 -23.62 8.77
CA LEU A 140 -21.00 -24.24 8.08
C LEU A 140 -22.30 -23.51 8.44
N LEU A 141 -23.05 -23.04 7.43
CA LEU A 141 -24.19 -22.15 7.67
C LEU A 141 -25.52 -22.87 7.84
N ASP A 142 -25.76 -23.90 7.03
CA ASP A 142 -27.07 -24.53 6.92
C ASP A 142 -27.30 -25.61 8.01
N PRO A 143 -28.48 -25.70 8.62
CA PRO A 143 -28.82 -26.77 9.56
C PRO A 143 -28.97 -28.12 8.85
N ASN A 144 -28.73 -29.22 9.57
CA ASN A 144 -28.86 -30.58 9.03
C ASN A 144 -28.05 -30.83 7.74
N THR A 145 -26.84 -30.28 7.69
CA THR A 145 -25.92 -30.44 6.56
C THR A 145 -24.54 -30.90 7.03
N SER A 146 -23.75 -31.42 6.11
CA SER A 146 -22.33 -31.70 6.36
C SER A 146 -21.51 -31.50 5.10
N ILE A 147 -20.25 -31.07 5.28
CA ILE A 147 -19.25 -30.97 4.22
C ILE A 147 -17.98 -31.67 4.70
N VAL A 148 -17.42 -32.54 3.86
CA VAL A 148 -16.12 -33.19 4.06
C VAL A 148 -15.09 -32.50 3.16
N PHE A 149 -14.20 -31.72 3.76
CA PHE A 149 -13.08 -31.10 3.07
C PHE A 149 -11.89 -32.06 3.03
N SER A 150 -11.34 -32.32 1.84
CA SER A 150 -10.06 -33.02 1.70
C SER A 150 -8.88 -32.07 1.77
N LYS A 151 -9.07 -30.82 1.32
CA LYS A 151 -8.01 -29.83 1.27
C LYS A 151 -8.58 -28.42 1.28
N VAL A 152 -8.01 -27.57 2.14
CA VAL A 152 -8.22 -26.12 2.16
C VAL A 152 -6.87 -25.41 2.11
N GLY A 153 -6.82 -24.27 1.44
CA GLY A 153 -5.61 -23.48 1.32
C GLY A 153 -5.69 -22.40 0.26
N PHE A 154 -4.52 -21.94 -0.19
CA PHE A 154 -4.40 -20.90 -1.20
C PHE A 154 -3.44 -21.34 -2.31
N GLN A 155 -3.84 -21.10 -3.56
CA GLN A 155 -2.94 -21.16 -4.69
C GLN A 155 -2.25 -19.79 -4.83
N ALA A 156 -0.94 -19.73 -4.63
CA ALA A 156 -0.18 -18.50 -4.81
C ALA A 156 -0.38 -17.95 -6.23
N VAL A 157 -0.46 -16.62 -6.36
CA VAL A 157 -0.70 -15.93 -7.64
C VAL A 157 0.51 -16.06 -8.57
N ARG A 158 1.70 -15.87 -8.00
CA ARG A 158 2.99 -16.05 -8.68
C ARG A 158 4.00 -16.76 -7.77
N PRO A 159 5.13 -17.24 -8.32
CA PRO A 159 6.25 -17.71 -7.50
C PRO A 159 6.82 -16.57 -6.64
N ASP A 160 7.50 -16.93 -5.55
CA ASP A 160 8.23 -15.99 -4.71
C ASP A 160 9.30 -15.26 -5.54
N ALA A 161 9.52 -13.97 -5.28
CA ALA A 161 10.52 -13.19 -6.02
C ALA A 161 11.93 -13.77 -5.84
N ILE A 162 12.72 -13.72 -6.92
CA ILE A 162 14.14 -14.06 -6.85
C ILE A 162 14.88 -12.92 -6.14
N VAL A 163 15.40 -13.20 -4.95
CA VAL A 163 16.23 -12.24 -4.20
C VAL A 163 17.64 -12.24 -4.77
N LYS A 164 18.13 -11.07 -5.20
CA LYS A 164 19.46 -10.88 -5.79
C LYS A 164 20.48 -10.29 -4.81
N ALA A 165 20.08 -10.11 -3.57
CA ALA A 165 20.92 -9.68 -2.47
C ALA A 165 20.86 -10.66 -1.30
N ASP A 166 21.88 -10.60 -0.46
CA ASP A 166 21.97 -11.37 0.78
C ASP A 166 22.55 -10.45 1.85
N PHE A 167 21.89 -10.36 3.01
CA PHE A 167 22.37 -9.62 4.18
C PHE A 167 22.44 -10.57 5.36
N HIS A 168 23.53 -10.51 6.12
CA HIS A 168 23.68 -11.27 7.35
C HIS A 168 24.61 -10.57 8.34
N CYS A 169 24.29 -10.61 9.61
CA CYS A 169 25.12 -10.08 10.69
C CYS A 169 25.15 -11.02 11.91
N SER A 170 25.96 -10.67 12.90
CA SER A 170 26.12 -11.46 14.13
C SER A 170 24.90 -11.45 15.08
N ASP A 171 23.80 -10.77 14.73
CA ASP A 171 22.57 -10.70 15.51
C ASP A 171 21.39 -11.32 14.73
N GLU A 172 20.86 -12.44 15.24
CA GLU A 172 19.80 -13.19 14.57
C GLU A 172 18.45 -12.48 14.54
N ILE A 173 18.20 -11.52 15.45
CA ILE A 173 16.97 -10.72 15.40
C ILE A 173 17.06 -9.75 14.21
N ILE A 174 18.21 -9.11 14.02
CA ILE A 174 18.43 -8.20 12.89
C ILE A 174 18.36 -8.96 11.55
N ASN A 175 18.91 -10.17 11.48
CA ASN A 175 18.81 -11.02 10.29
C ASN A 175 17.34 -11.31 9.94
N ARG A 176 16.53 -11.71 10.93
CA ARG A 176 15.11 -11.99 10.75
C ARG A 176 14.31 -10.76 10.34
N ILE A 177 14.61 -9.59 10.92
CA ILE A 177 14.00 -8.32 10.52
C ILE A 177 14.29 -8.03 9.03
N TRP A 178 15.51 -8.28 8.57
CA TRP A 178 15.82 -8.10 7.15
C TRP A 178 15.05 -9.10 6.27
N GLU A 179 15.00 -10.38 6.66
CA GLU A 179 14.26 -11.43 5.94
C GLU A 179 12.75 -11.13 5.84
N ASP A 180 12.10 -10.78 6.95
CA ASP A 180 10.69 -10.38 6.98
C ASP A 180 10.45 -9.11 6.13
N GLY A 181 11.41 -8.18 6.14
CA GLY A 181 11.42 -7.01 5.28
C GLY A 181 11.49 -7.33 3.79
N VAL A 182 12.38 -8.23 3.37
CA VAL A 182 12.49 -8.68 1.97
C VAL A 182 11.21 -9.36 1.52
N ARG A 183 10.60 -10.17 2.40
CA ARG A 183 9.29 -10.76 2.13
C ARG A 183 8.18 -9.71 2.02
N THR A 184 8.26 -8.63 2.80
CA THR A 184 7.33 -7.49 2.66
C THR A 184 7.45 -6.85 1.29
N VAL A 185 8.67 -6.67 0.78
CA VAL A 185 8.90 -6.15 -0.58
C VAL A 185 8.25 -7.05 -1.64
N ASP A 186 8.41 -8.37 -1.52
CA ASP A 186 7.79 -9.33 -2.44
C ASP A 186 6.25 -9.24 -2.40
N LEU A 187 5.66 -9.23 -1.20
CA LEU A 187 4.20 -9.11 -1.03
C LEU A 187 3.63 -7.75 -1.49
N CYS A 188 4.43 -6.69 -1.44
CA CYS A 188 4.06 -5.33 -1.84
C CYS A 188 4.49 -4.98 -3.27
N THR A 189 4.79 -5.98 -4.10
CA THR A 189 5.02 -5.82 -5.54
C THR A 189 4.11 -6.74 -6.34
N VAL A 190 3.55 -6.21 -7.41
CA VAL A 190 2.72 -6.94 -8.36
C VAL A 190 3.36 -6.93 -9.74
N ALA A 191 3.34 -8.07 -10.43
CA ALA A 191 3.74 -8.16 -11.84
C ALA A 191 2.65 -7.59 -12.75
N SER A 192 3.01 -7.23 -13.99
CA SER A 192 2.03 -6.89 -15.02
C SER A 192 1.08 -8.06 -15.27
N GLU A 193 -0.21 -7.76 -15.45
CA GLU A 193 -1.30 -8.73 -15.67
C GLU A 193 -1.52 -9.73 -14.51
N GLU A 194 -1.01 -9.43 -13.31
CA GLU A 194 -1.12 -10.32 -12.14
C GLU A 194 -2.55 -10.34 -11.54
N THR A 195 -3.24 -9.20 -11.57
CA THR A 195 -4.60 -9.08 -11.04
C THR A 195 -5.65 -9.65 -12.00
N VAL A 196 -6.80 -10.04 -11.46
CA VAL A 196 -7.94 -10.50 -12.27
C VAL A 196 -8.94 -9.36 -12.52
N PRO A 197 -9.61 -9.32 -13.69
CA PRO A 197 -10.71 -8.38 -13.90
C PRO A 197 -11.78 -8.54 -12.83
N ALA A 198 -12.28 -7.43 -12.31
CA ALA A 198 -13.34 -7.42 -11.31
C ALA A 198 -14.72 -7.71 -11.90
N TRP A 199 -14.91 -7.43 -13.20
CA TRP A 199 -16.18 -7.63 -13.92
C TRP A 199 -16.00 -8.61 -15.08
N ASP A 200 -17.12 -9.22 -15.51
CA ASP A 200 -17.18 -10.03 -16.72
C ASP A 200 -18.02 -9.30 -17.78
N VAL A 201 -17.37 -8.80 -18.83
CA VAL A 201 -18.05 -8.19 -19.97
C VAL A 201 -18.53 -9.30 -20.91
N THR A 202 -19.81 -9.30 -21.28
CA THR A 202 -20.41 -10.33 -22.14
C THR A 202 -21.21 -9.71 -23.29
N ASP A 203 -21.76 -10.54 -24.18
CA ASP A 203 -22.64 -10.09 -25.27
C ASP A 203 -24.02 -9.63 -24.79
N GLU A 204 -24.46 -10.01 -23.58
CA GLU A 204 -25.76 -9.61 -23.02
C GLU A 204 -25.68 -8.37 -22.11
N GLY A 205 -24.49 -8.09 -21.59
CA GLY A 205 -24.22 -7.04 -20.60
C GLY A 205 -22.95 -7.33 -19.80
N THR A 206 -22.51 -6.36 -19.02
CA THR A 206 -21.39 -6.54 -18.07
C THR A 206 -21.93 -7.02 -16.74
N ARG A 207 -21.49 -8.20 -16.31
CA ARG A 207 -21.77 -8.76 -14.99
C ARG A 207 -20.82 -8.14 -13.96
N VAL A 208 -21.42 -7.51 -12.95
CA VAL A 208 -20.75 -6.85 -11.83
C VAL A 208 -21.06 -7.62 -10.55
N TYR A 209 -20.01 -7.92 -9.81
CA TYR A 209 -20.07 -8.62 -8.53
C TYR A 209 -20.06 -7.62 -7.37
N GLY A 210 -20.58 -8.05 -6.23
CA GLY A 210 -20.49 -7.30 -4.98
C GLY A 210 -19.04 -7.03 -4.58
N SER A 211 -18.59 -5.79 -4.77
CA SER A 211 -17.26 -5.27 -4.42
C SER A 211 -17.34 -3.75 -4.25
N HIS A 212 -16.17 -3.09 -4.11
CA HIS A 212 -16.05 -1.64 -4.21
C HIS A 212 -16.82 -1.07 -5.42
N TRP A 213 -17.55 0.03 -5.21
CA TRP A 213 -18.27 0.75 -6.25
C TRP A 213 -17.30 1.47 -7.18
N ALA A 214 -16.92 0.82 -8.27
CA ALA A 214 -15.99 1.34 -9.26
C ALA A 214 -16.62 2.51 -10.05
N PRO A 215 -16.10 3.74 -9.92
CA PRO A 215 -16.62 4.90 -10.63
C PRO A 215 -16.11 4.99 -12.07
N CYS A 216 -16.92 5.50 -12.97
CA CYS A 216 -16.46 5.89 -14.31
C CYS A 216 -15.50 7.08 -14.20
N ARG A 217 -14.21 6.86 -14.46
CA ARG A 217 -13.14 7.83 -14.24
C ARG A 217 -13.19 9.03 -15.18
N GLN A 218 -13.84 8.89 -16.33
CA GLN A 218 -14.15 10.00 -17.24
C GLN A 218 -15.05 11.06 -16.57
N GLY A 219 -15.82 10.68 -15.55
CA GLY A 219 -16.84 11.52 -14.93
C GLY A 219 -16.51 12.12 -13.57
N THR A 220 -15.25 12.09 -13.14
CA THR A 220 -14.85 12.57 -11.80
C THR A 220 -15.14 14.06 -11.54
N ARG A 221 -15.47 14.83 -12.58
CA ARG A 221 -15.81 16.27 -12.50
C ARG A 221 -17.25 16.58 -12.88
N TRP A 222 -18.07 15.58 -13.19
CA TRP A 222 -19.47 15.83 -13.53
C TRP A 222 -20.20 16.38 -12.32
N LYS A 223 -20.92 17.49 -12.53
CA LYS A 223 -21.79 18.08 -11.53
C LYS A 223 -23.21 17.65 -11.85
N ASP A 224 -23.96 18.42 -12.60
CA ASP A 224 -25.37 18.11 -12.86
C ASP A 224 -25.52 17.29 -14.14
N TYR A 225 -26.07 16.08 -13.99
CA TYR A 225 -26.22 15.12 -15.07
C TYR A 225 -27.40 14.18 -14.82
N LYS A 226 -27.89 13.62 -15.91
CA LYS A 226 -28.74 12.45 -15.93
C LYS A 226 -27.90 11.26 -16.39
N VAL A 227 -27.98 10.15 -15.66
CA VAL A 227 -27.47 8.87 -16.13
C VAL A 227 -28.65 7.92 -16.36
N THR A 228 -28.64 7.24 -17.49
CA THR A 228 -29.59 6.22 -17.89
C THR A 228 -28.84 4.93 -18.21
N PHE A 229 -29.31 3.78 -17.72
CA PHE A 229 -28.76 2.46 -18.04
C PHE A 229 -29.82 1.38 -17.87
N GLN A 230 -29.58 0.19 -18.44
CA GLN A 230 -30.36 -1.00 -18.18
C GLN A 230 -29.64 -1.93 -17.21
N THR A 231 -30.38 -2.57 -16.31
CA THR A 231 -29.83 -3.54 -15.38
C THR A 231 -30.75 -4.72 -15.14
N LYS A 232 -30.19 -5.85 -14.72
CA LYS A 232 -30.92 -7.07 -14.36
C LYS A 232 -30.33 -7.68 -13.11
N VAL A 233 -31.18 -8.09 -12.17
CA VAL A 233 -30.77 -8.85 -10.98
C VAL A 233 -30.39 -10.26 -11.41
N GLU A 234 -29.18 -10.70 -11.07
CA GLU A 234 -28.78 -12.11 -11.16
C GLU A 234 -28.82 -12.76 -9.78
N GLU A 235 -28.23 -12.12 -8.76
CA GLU A 235 -28.28 -12.57 -7.36
C GLU A 235 -28.54 -11.38 -6.42
N HIS A 236 -29.53 -11.56 -5.52
CA HIS A 236 -29.94 -10.67 -4.43
C HIS A 236 -30.43 -9.26 -4.80
N GLY A 237 -29.79 -8.52 -5.69
CA GLY A 237 -30.20 -7.15 -6.02
C GLY A 237 -29.30 -6.44 -7.04
N VAL A 238 -29.58 -5.16 -7.28
CA VAL A 238 -28.74 -4.27 -8.11
C VAL A 238 -28.29 -3.07 -7.30
N SER A 239 -27.08 -2.57 -7.58
CA SER A 239 -26.56 -1.38 -6.91
C SER A 239 -25.77 -0.47 -7.86
N TRP A 240 -25.91 0.84 -7.66
CA TRP A 240 -25.15 1.85 -8.38
C TRP A 240 -24.93 3.05 -7.47
N ALA A 241 -24.00 3.92 -7.83
CA ALA A 241 -23.81 5.19 -7.13
C ALA A 241 -23.74 6.34 -8.11
N VAL A 242 -23.98 7.56 -7.62
CA VAL A 242 -23.76 8.82 -8.34
C VAL A 242 -22.98 9.79 -7.47
N ARG A 243 -22.43 10.83 -8.11
CA ARG A 243 -21.49 11.78 -7.51
C ARG A 243 -20.29 11.04 -6.85
N MET A 244 -19.89 9.91 -7.44
CA MET A 244 -18.84 9.03 -6.90
C MET A 244 -17.46 9.41 -7.47
N ILE A 245 -16.50 9.65 -6.57
CA ILE A 245 -15.06 9.78 -6.88
C ILE A 245 -14.27 8.75 -6.07
N THR A 246 -14.35 8.87 -4.74
CA THR A 246 -13.89 7.90 -3.75
C THR A 246 -15.07 7.54 -2.85
N ASN A 247 -15.84 8.55 -2.44
CA ASN A 247 -17.15 8.48 -1.81
C ASN A 247 -18.23 9.11 -2.72
N GLY A 248 -19.49 8.75 -2.48
CA GLY A 248 -20.63 9.19 -3.28
C GLY A 248 -21.97 8.85 -2.64
N LEU A 249 -23.06 9.00 -3.39
CA LEU A 249 -24.40 8.56 -3.00
C LEU A 249 -24.72 7.22 -3.67
N ILE A 250 -24.82 6.17 -2.87
CA ILE A 250 -25.01 4.78 -3.26
C ILE A 250 -26.47 4.40 -3.13
N PHE A 251 -26.99 3.67 -4.11
CA PHE A 251 -28.32 3.10 -4.14
C PHE A 251 -28.22 1.57 -4.16
N CYS A 252 -29.01 0.90 -3.31
CA CYS A 252 -29.11 -0.56 -3.29
C CYS A 252 -30.58 -0.96 -3.44
N LEU A 253 -30.90 -1.66 -4.52
CA LEU A 253 -32.21 -2.24 -4.78
C LEU A 253 -32.15 -3.72 -4.43
N ASP A 254 -32.75 -4.10 -3.31
CA ASP A 254 -32.85 -5.49 -2.86
C ASP A 254 -34.10 -6.15 -3.45
N SER A 255 -33.89 -7.22 -4.23
CA SER A 255 -34.96 -7.95 -4.89
C SER A 255 -35.87 -8.72 -3.94
N ARG A 256 -35.34 -9.16 -2.79
CA ARG A 256 -36.06 -9.97 -1.81
C ARG A 256 -36.95 -9.11 -0.92
N SER A 257 -36.39 -8.03 -0.36
CA SER A 257 -37.16 -7.10 0.46
C SER A 257 -37.98 -6.11 -0.38
N ARG A 258 -37.70 -6.03 -1.70
CA ARG A 258 -38.29 -5.07 -2.64
C ARG A 258 -38.12 -3.62 -2.14
N MET A 259 -36.96 -3.31 -1.58
CA MET A 259 -36.62 -1.98 -1.10
C MET A 259 -35.50 -1.38 -1.93
N LEU A 260 -35.60 -0.08 -2.20
CA LEU A 260 -34.49 0.76 -2.65
C LEU A 260 -33.98 1.56 -1.44
N THR A 261 -32.70 1.46 -1.11
CA THR A 261 -32.07 2.27 -0.06
C THR A 261 -31.03 3.20 -0.65
N ALA A 262 -30.82 4.35 0.00
CA ALA A 262 -29.80 5.32 -0.37
C ALA A 262 -28.86 5.59 0.81
N VAL A 263 -27.56 5.54 0.56
CA VAL A 263 -26.50 5.73 1.56
C VAL A 263 -25.40 6.60 0.98
N GLU A 264 -24.99 7.63 1.70
CA GLU A 264 -23.81 8.42 1.37
C GLU A 264 -22.58 7.85 2.05
N GLY A 265 -21.51 7.62 1.30
CA GLY A 265 -20.24 7.12 1.86
C GLY A 265 -19.36 6.42 0.84
N LEU A 266 -18.43 5.62 1.33
CA LEU A 266 -17.60 4.70 0.52
C LEU A 266 -18.37 3.43 0.13
N SER A 267 -19.38 3.07 0.91
CA SER A 267 -20.09 1.80 0.84
C SER A 267 -21.49 1.92 1.45
N ASN A 268 -22.34 0.91 1.24
CA ASN A 268 -23.66 0.82 1.86
C ASN A 268 -23.61 0.60 3.39
N LYS A 269 -22.44 0.33 3.96
CA LYS A 269 -22.19 0.20 5.41
C LYS A 269 -20.97 1.03 5.83
N SER A 270 -20.97 1.47 7.09
CA SER A 270 -19.81 2.14 7.68
C SER A 270 -18.59 1.22 7.68
N SER A 271 -17.43 1.79 7.37
CA SER A 271 -16.12 1.13 7.42
C SER A 271 -15.15 2.06 8.16
N ILE A 272 -13.94 2.29 7.63
CA ILE A 272 -13.01 3.30 8.14
C ILE A 272 -13.62 4.71 8.19
N LEU A 273 -14.61 4.97 7.34
CA LEU A 273 -15.44 6.17 7.38
C LEU A 273 -16.91 5.79 7.60
N PRO A 274 -17.66 6.59 8.36
CA PRO A 274 -19.07 6.36 8.58
C PRO A 274 -19.86 6.57 7.28
N SER A 275 -20.81 5.68 7.03
CA SER A 275 -21.82 5.85 5.99
C SER A 275 -23.07 6.51 6.58
N ILE A 276 -23.71 7.39 5.82
CA ILE A 276 -24.87 8.17 6.24
C ILE A 276 -26.09 7.70 5.45
N GLU A 277 -27.09 7.15 6.15
CA GLU A 277 -28.35 6.77 5.52
C GLU A 277 -29.10 8.02 5.02
N ARG A 278 -29.56 7.96 3.76
CA ARG A 278 -30.26 9.05 3.08
C ARG A 278 -31.72 8.72 2.76
N GLY A 279 -32.13 7.46 2.84
CA GLY A 279 -33.53 7.06 2.79
C GLY A 279 -33.75 5.61 2.34
N SER A 280 -35.01 5.17 2.44
CA SER A 280 -35.47 3.85 2.00
C SER A 280 -36.88 3.97 1.42
N TRP A 281 -37.13 3.30 0.30
CA TRP A 281 -38.40 3.34 -0.45
C TRP A 281 -38.85 1.93 -0.81
N GLN A 282 -40.11 1.61 -0.53
CA GLN A 282 -40.72 0.34 -0.95
C GLN A 282 -41.04 0.39 -2.45
N LEU A 283 -40.63 -0.65 -3.18
CA LEU A 283 -40.93 -0.77 -4.59
C LEU A 283 -42.37 -1.28 -4.81
N PRO A 284 -43.08 -0.80 -5.85
CA PRO A 284 -44.40 -1.31 -6.21
C PRO A 284 -44.36 -2.81 -6.52
N GLU A 285 -45.36 -3.57 -6.08
CA GLU A 285 -45.51 -5.00 -6.41
C GLU A 285 -45.59 -5.27 -7.92
N THR A 286 -46.03 -4.27 -8.70
CA THR A 286 -46.15 -4.36 -10.16
C THR A 286 -44.82 -4.30 -10.90
N LEU A 287 -43.72 -3.95 -10.23
CA LEU A 287 -42.39 -3.87 -10.84
C LEU A 287 -41.78 -5.26 -10.99
N ASP A 288 -41.48 -5.69 -12.21
CA ASP A 288 -40.86 -7.00 -12.48
C ASP A 288 -39.35 -6.95 -12.23
N LEU A 289 -38.92 -7.46 -11.07
CA LEU A 289 -37.50 -7.52 -10.70
C LEU A 289 -36.76 -8.72 -11.32
N SER A 290 -37.45 -9.59 -12.06
CA SER A 290 -36.83 -10.73 -12.76
C SER A 290 -36.36 -10.39 -14.18
N GLY A 291 -36.90 -9.30 -14.74
CA GLY A 291 -36.59 -8.79 -16.06
C GLY A 291 -35.47 -7.74 -16.08
N TRP A 292 -35.32 -7.10 -17.24
CA TRP A 292 -34.49 -5.91 -17.39
C TRP A 292 -35.24 -4.68 -16.88
N LEU A 293 -34.57 -3.89 -16.04
CA LEU A 293 -35.04 -2.61 -15.53
C LEU A 293 -34.30 -1.49 -16.24
N THR A 294 -35.01 -0.43 -16.62
CA THR A 294 -34.41 0.83 -17.07
C THR A 294 -34.32 1.78 -15.88
N ILE A 295 -33.10 2.16 -15.53
CA ILE A 295 -32.82 3.09 -14.43
C ILE A 295 -32.46 4.44 -15.01
N GLU A 296 -33.10 5.50 -14.53
CA GLU A 296 -32.65 6.87 -14.72
C GLU A 296 -32.35 7.50 -13.37
N THR A 297 -31.16 8.06 -13.21
CA THR A 297 -30.78 8.86 -12.05
C THR A 297 -30.47 10.29 -12.50
N LEU A 298 -31.31 11.24 -12.08
CA LEU A 298 -31.14 12.66 -12.35
C LEU A 298 -30.53 13.32 -11.11
N ALA A 299 -29.26 13.74 -11.22
CA ALA A 299 -28.56 14.46 -10.19
C ALA A 299 -28.44 15.94 -10.58
N VAL A 300 -29.10 16.83 -9.84
CA VAL A 300 -29.09 18.28 -10.09
C VAL A 300 -28.97 19.03 -8.77
N GLU A 301 -27.98 19.91 -8.67
CA GLU A 301 -27.69 20.70 -7.47
C GLU A 301 -27.47 19.83 -6.23
N ASP A 302 -28.40 19.87 -5.27
CA ASP A 302 -28.41 19.11 -4.02
C ASP A 302 -29.49 18.00 -4.00
N ARG A 303 -30.07 17.70 -5.17
CA ARG A 303 -31.13 16.71 -5.35
C ARG A 303 -30.72 15.59 -6.28
N VAL A 304 -31.08 14.36 -5.91
CA VAL A 304 -30.98 13.18 -6.78
C VAL A 304 -32.34 12.49 -6.84
N THR A 305 -32.87 12.32 -8.05
CA THR A 305 -34.14 11.65 -8.31
C THR A 305 -33.90 10.36 -9.10
N ILE A 306 -34.56 9.28 -8.68
CA ILE A 306 -34.47 7.94 -9.28
C ILE A 306 -35.79 7.60 -9.92
N THR A 307 -35.74 7.22 -11.20
CA THR A 307 -36.85 6.70 -11.97
C THR A 307 -36.53 5.28 -12.40
N ILE A 308 -37.47 4.36 -12.19
CA ILE A 308 -37.37 2.95 -12.60
C ILE A 308 -38.54 2.64 -13.54
N ASP A 309 -38.23 2.21 -14.76
CA ASP A 309 -39.20 1.93 -15.84
C ASP A 309 -40.21 3.07 -16.04
N GLY A 310 -39.72 4.31 -16.00
CA GLY A 310 -40.52 5.52 -16.18
C GLY A 310 -41.29 6.00 -14.95
N ASN A 311 -41.23 5.30 -13.82
CA ASN A 311 -41.88 5.70 -12.57
C ASN A 311 -40.87 6.31 -11.58
N GLU A 312 -41.11 7.55 -11.15
CA GLU A 312 -40.31 8.15 -10.07
C GLU A 312 -40.46 7.32 -8.80
N THR A 313 -39.35 6.75 -8.33
CA THR A 313 -39.31 5.80 -7.21
C THR A 313 -38.76 6.46 -5.95
N ALA A 314 -37.75 7.33 -6.09
CA ALA A 314 -37.12 7.98 -4.97
C ALA A 314 -36.64 9.39 -5.33
N THR A 315 -36.65 10.29 -4.34
CA THR A 315 -35.99 11.60 -4.42
C THR A 315 -35.26 11.86 -3.10
N VAL A 316 -33.94 12.06 -3.19
CA VAL A 316 -33.05 12.45 -2.09
C VAL A 316 -32.76 13.94 -2.21
N ARG A 317 -32.86 14.68 -1.12
CA ARG A 317 -32.67 16.15 -1.05
C ARG A 317 -31.57 16.49 -0.04
N ASP A 318 -31.15 17.75 -0.07
CA ASP A 318 -30.16 18.31 0.85
C ASP A 318 -28.83 17.52 0.84
N ILE A 319 -28.44 17.05 -0.35
CA ILE A 319 -27.23 16.26 -0.56
C ILE A 319 -26.02 17.19 -0.50
N TYR A 320 -25.04 16.81 0.32
CA TYR A 320 -23.76 17.50 0.45
C TYR A 320 -22.61 16.48 0.43
N VAL A 321 -22.35 15.92 -0.74
CA VAL A 321 -21.26 14.97 -0.96
C VAL A 321 -19.98 15.76 -1.25
N LYS A 322 -19.11 15.85 -0.26
CA LYS A 322 -17.76 16.38 -0.44
C LYS A 322 -16.81 15.25 -0.83
N ALA A 323 -16.10 15.42 -1.94
CA ALA A 323 -15.06 14.48 -2.33
C ALA A 323 -13.96 14.42 -1.27
N MET A 324 -13.52 13.21 -0.92
CA MET A 324 -12.40 13.02 -0.01
C MET A 324 -11.08 13.61 -0.54
N LEU A 325 -10.86 13.48 -1.86
CA LEU A 325 -9.67 13.97 -2.54
C LEU A 325 -10.06 15.02 -3.59
N GLY A 326 -9.21 16.03 -3.75
CA GLY A 326 -9.42 17.14 -4.68
C GLY A 326 -9.81 18.47 -4.03
N ASN A 327 -9.75 19.54 -4.81
CA ASN A 327 -9.96 20.90 -4.34
C ASN A 327 -11.44 21.34 -4.44
N GLY A 328 -12.12 21.47 -3.30
CA GLY A 328 -13.43 22.13 -3.24
C GLY A 328 -14.56 21.43 -4.03
N LEU A 329 -14.39 20.13 -4.31
CA LEU A 329 -15.33 19.34 -5.08
C LEU A 329 -16.54 18.94 -4.23
N LEU A 330 -17.66 19.62 -4.50
CA LEU A 330 -18.94 19.46 -3.82
C LEU A 330 -20.01 19.02 -4.80
N ASN A 331 -20.68 17.93 -4.46
CA ASN A 331 -21.64 17.26 -5.34
C ASN A 331 -21.02 17.11 -6.73
N THR A 332 -19.85 16.52 -6.84
CA THR A 332 -19.26 16.17 -8.14
C THR A 332 -18.85 14.72 -8.14
N GLY A 333 -18.83 14.12 -9.31
CA GLY A 333 -18.37 12.75 -9.48
C GLY A 333 -19.27 11.98 -10.41
N SER A 334 -18.87 10.76 -10.68
CA SER A 334 -19.43 9.93 -11.73
C SER A 334 -20.51 8.97 -11.22
N VAL A 335 -21.07 8.23 -12.17
CA VAL A 335 -21.77 6.97 -11.90
C VAL A 335 -20.78 5.86 -11.56
N ALA A 336 -21.13 4.99 -10.63
CA ALA A 336 -20.33 3.83 -10.23
C ALA A 336 -21.17 2.56 -10.09
N PHE A 337 -20.53 1.40 -10.27
CA PHE A 337 -21.16 0.09 -10.11
C PHE A 337 -20.33 -0.79 -9.17
N GLY A 338 -21.01 -1.59 -8.36
CA GLY A 338 -20.45 -2.45 -7.32
C GLY A 338 -21.61 -2.98 -6.49
N GLY A 339 -21.37 -3.45 -5.27
CA GLY A 339 -22.49 -3.88 -4.44
C GLY A 339 -22.11 -4.58 -3.15
N PRO A 340 -23.12 -4.85 -2.29
CA PRO A 340 -22.96 -5.66 -1.09
C PRO A 340 -22.42 -7.07 -1.40
N PRO A 341 -21.80 -7.76 -0.41
CA PRO A 341 -21.22 -9.08 -0.64
C PRO A 341 -22.28 -10.08 -1.12
N GLY A 342 -21.91 -10.88 -2.12
CA GLY A 342 -22.79 -11.87 -2.75
C GLY A 342 -23.76 -11.32 -3.79
N TRP A 343 -23.92 -10.01 -3.94
CA TRP A 343 -24.81 -9.44 -4.95
C TRP A 343 -24.21 -9.58 -6.34
N ILE A 344 -25.03 -9.91 -7.34
CA ILE A 344 -24.62 -10.00 -8.74
C ILE A 344 -25.68 -9.35 -9.63
N ALA A 345 -25.25 -8.43 -10.48
CA ALA A 345 -26.12 -7.72 -11.41
C ALA A 345 -25.47 -7.56 -12.78
N ILE A 346 -26.29 -7.51 -13.82
CA ILE A 346 -25.84 -7.27 -15.20
C ILE A 346 -26.23 -5.84 -15.58
N TYR A 347 -25.34 -5.11 -16.27
CA TYR A 347 -25.54 -3.73 -16.69
C TYR A 347 -25.26 -3.58 -18.19
N ARG A 348 -26.05 -2.75 -18.88
CA ARG A 348 -25.81 -2.38 -20.28
C ARG A 348 -26.37 -1.00 -20.64
N ASP A 349 -25.91 -0.50 -21.78
CA ASP A 349 -26.41 0.71 -22.44
C ASP A 349 -26.37 1.94 -21.52
N ILE A 350 -25.20 2.25 -20.95
CA ILE A 350 -25.05 3.45 -20.13
C ILE A 350 -24.92 4.70 -21.01
N SER A 351 -25.74 5.70 -20.70
CA SER A 351 -25.68 7.03 -21.29
C SER A 351 -25.75 8.09 -20.20
N VAL A 352 -24.83 9.04 -20.22
CA VAL A 352 -24.76 10.17 -19.30
C VAL A 352 -24.89 11.45 -20.11
N ALA A 353 -25.83 12.30 -19.74
CA ALA A 353 -26.04 13.61 -20.36
C ALA A 353 -26.05 14.72 -19.31
N ASP A 354 -25.60 15.91 -19.68
CA ASP A 354 -25.68 17.09 -18.82
C ASP A 354 -27.13 17.62 -18.71
N HIS A 355 -27.32 18.70 -17.95
CA HIS A 355 -28.62 19.35 -17.78
C HIS A 355 -29.21 19.97 -19.08
N ASN A 356 -28.40 20.15 -20.12
CA ASN A 356 -28.83 20.62 -21.45
C ASN A 356 -29.11 19.46 -22.42
N GLY A 357 -28.92 18.22 -21.98
CA GLY A 357 -29.06 17.03 -22.82
C GLY A 357 -27.84 16.75 -23.70
N GLN A 358 -26.71 17.42 -23.50
CA GLN A 358 -25.47 17.09 -24.17
C GLN A 358 -24.90 15.79 -23.59
N VAL A 359 -24.63 14.82 -24.45
CA VAL A 359 -23.99 13.56 -24.06
C VAL A 359 -22.59 13.84 -23.51
N LEU A 360 -22.36 13.42 -22.27
CA LEU A 360 -21.09 13.47 -21.57
C LEU A 360 -20.31 12.15 -21.69
N TYR A 361 -21.01 11.02 -21.72
CA TYR A 361 -20.42 9.68 -21.79
C TYR A 361 -21.43 8.65 -22.24
N GLU A 362 -21.01 7.73 -23.11
CA GLU A 362 -21.79 6.55 -23.50
C GLU A 362 -20.88 5.33 -23.53
N ASN A 363 -21.38 4.17 -23.11
CA ASN A 363 -20.69 2.89 -23.24
C ASN A 363 -21.77 1.78 -23.29
N SER A 364 -21.65 0.83 -24.20
CA SER A 364 -22.62 -0.28 -24.29
C SER A 364 -22.56 -1.21 -23.08
N LEU A 365 -21.39 -1.29 -22.42
CA LEU A 365 -21.02 -2.32 -21.45
C LEU A 365 -21.17 -3.74 -22.03
N LEU A 366 -20.99 -3.85 -23.35
CA LEU A 366 -21.00 -5.12 -24.10
C LEU A 366 -19.60 -5.43 -24.62
N GLN A 367 -19.43 -6.64 -25.14
CA GLN A 367 -18.17 -7.14 -25.68
C GLN A 367 -17.42 -6.16 -26.61
N PRO A 368 -18.07 -5.41 -27.52
CA PRO A 368 -17.38 -4.43 -28.38
C PRO A 368 -16.67 -3.30 -27.61
N ASP A 369 -17.17 -2.92 -26.43
CA ASP A 369 -16.59 -1.88 -25.57
C ASP A 369 -15.74 -2.46 -24.42
N CYS A 370 -15.48 -3.76 -24.38
CA CYS A 370 -14.84 -4.46 -23.24
C CYS A 370 -13.56 -3.79 -22.72
N SER A 371 -12.60 -3.49 -23.61
CA SER A 371 -11.34 -2.81 -23.21
C SER A 371 -11.61 -1.44 -22.60
N ARG A 372 -12.55 -0.69 -23.18
CA ARG A 372 -12.92 0.63 -22.69
C ARG A 372 -13.64 0.55 -21.36
N THR A 373 -14.52 -0.43 -21.16
CA THR A 373 -15.18 -0.68 -19.86
C THR A 373 -14.14 -0.96 -18.77
N PHE A 374 -13.15 -1.79 -19.05
CA PHE A 374 -12.08 -2.07 -18.09
C PHE A 374 -11.25 -0.83 -17.74
N ASP A 375 -10.88 -0.02 -18.73
CA ASP A 375 -10.07 1.19 -18.53
C ASP A 375 -10.87 2.32 -17.86
N ASP A 376 -12.09 2.60 -18.33
CA ASP A 376 -12.94 3.70 -17.86
C ASP A 376 -13.40 3.49 -16.41
N PHE A 377 -13.59 2.24 -15.97
CA PHE A 377 -13.99 1.91 -14.59
C PHE A 377 -12.83 1.38 -13.73
N GLN A 378 -11.66 1.10 -14.32
CA GLN A 378 -10.47 0.56 -13.64
C GLN A 378 -10.74 -0.77 -12.95
N VAL A 379 -11.36 -1.68 -13.69
CA VAL A 379 -11.83 -2.99 -13.25
C VAL A 379 -11.25 -4.14 -14.08
N GLY A 380 -10.30 -3.84 -14.98
CA GLY A 380 -9.53 -4.83 -15.70
C GLY A 380 -8.39 -5.40 -14.86
N THR A 381 -7.37 -5.95 -15.54
CA THR A 381 -6.09 -6.26 -14.91
C THR A 381 -5.17 -5.03 -14.86
N ASN A 382 -4.10 -5.10 -14.08
CA ASN A 382 -3.06 -4.08 -14.01
C ASN A 382 -2.12 -4.20 -15.22
N LYS A 383 -1.98 -3.12 -16.00
CA LYS A 383 -1.14 -3.12 -17.21
C LYS A 383 0.35 -3.07 -16.90
N LEU A 384 0.72 -2.42 -15.79
CA LEU A 384 2.11 -2.25 -15.35
C LEU A 384 2.39 -3.11 -14.12
N ALA A 385 3.64 -3.56 -13.99
CA ALA A 385 4.15 -4.01 -12.71
C ALA A 385 4.21 -2.81 -11.76
N CYS A 386 3.80 -2.96 -10.51
CA CYS A 386 3.66 -1.85 -9.58
C CYS A 386 4.13 -2.22 -8.17
N ILE A 387 4.67 -1.24 -7.47
CA ILE A 387 4.68 -1.19 -6.01
C ILE A 387 3.26 -0.87 -5.54
N ILE A 388 2.78 -1.64 -4.57
CA ILE A 388 1.55 -1.37 -3.82
C ILE A 388 1.89 -1.06 -2.37
N ASP A 389 1.02 -0.28 -1.72
CA ASP A 389 1.11 0.09 -0.31
C ASP A 389 1.10 -1.15 0.61
N GLY A 390 0.05 -1.96 0.55
CA GLY A 390 -0.09 -3.16 1.37
C GLY A 390 -0.63 -4.36 0.61
N ALA A 391 -0.18 -5.54 1.02
CA ALA A 391 -0.50 -6.79 0.35
C ALA A 391 -2.00 -7.12 0.38
N LYS A 392 -2.63 -6.91 1.55
CA LYS A 392 -4.08 -7.07 1.77
C LYS A 392 -4.88 -5.92 1.16
N ARG A 393 -4.49 -4.68 1.50
CA ARG A 393 -5.14 -3.41 1.14
C ARG A 393 -4.10 -2.28 1.20
N ASP A 394 -4.32 -1.14 0.57
CA ASP A 394 -5.40 -0.81 -0.39
C ASP A 394 -5.09 -1.28 -1.82
N ARG A 395 -3.90 -1.88 -2.01
CA ARG A 395 -3.36 -2.36 -3.29
C ARG A 395 -3.30 -1.26 -4.34
N ALA A 396 -2.88 -0.07 -3.90
CA ALA A 396 -2.70 1.11 -4.75
C ALA A 396 -1.24 1.57 -4.71
N SER A 397 -0.80 2.21 -5.79
CA SER A 397 0.53 2.82 -5.86
C SER A 397 0.48 4.23 -5.27
N PHE A 398 1.35 4.50 -4.31
CA PHE A 398 1.55 5.82 -3.71
C PHE A 398 2.98 6.31 -3.94
N GLY A 399 3.14 7.61 -4.17
CA GLY A 399 4.47 8.23 -4.32
C GLY A 399 5.31 8.14 -3.03
N GLY A 400 4.66 8.21 -1.87
CA GLY A 400 5.31 8.04 -0.56
C GLY A 400 5.82 6.61 -0.32
N ASP A 401 5.04 5.59 -0.67
CA ASP A 401 5.44 4.19 -0.57
C ASP A 401 6.58 3.85 -1.54
N ALA A 402 6.51 4.37 -2.78
CA ALA A 402 7.57 4.21 -3.77
C ALA A 402 8.92 4.80 -3.31
N PHE A 403 8.90 5.84 -2.44
CA PHE A 403 10.11 6.39 -1.83
C PHE A 403 10.80 5.39 -0.90
N VAL A 404 10.05 4.58 -0.14
CA VAL A 404 10.62 3.58 0.76
C VAL A 404 10.85 2.24 0.05
N THR A 405 9.77 1.63 -0.46
CA THR A 405 9.79 0.29 -1.04
C THR A 405 10.68 0.21 -2.27
N GLY A 406 10.78 1.29 -3.06
CA GLY A 406 11.70 1.35 -4.19
C GLY A 406 13.16 1.13 -3.78
N ARG A 407 13.63 1.80 -2.72
CA ARG A 407 14.97 1.55 -2.19
C ARG A 407 15.10 0.14 -1.64
N SER A 408 14.08 -0.37 -0.95
CA SER A 408 14.08 -1.75 -0.47
C SER A 408 14.24 -2.76 -1.61
N ILE A 409 13.58 -2.56 -2.75
CA ILE A 409 13.79 -3.36 -3.98
C ILE A 409 15.26 -3.32 -4.40
N ALA A 410 15.88 -2.14 -4.44
CA ALA A 410 17.27 -1.99 -4.87
C ALA A 410 18.30 -2.73 -4.00
N TYR A 411 17.97 -2.98 -2.72
CA TYR A 411 18.82 -3.68 -1.76
C TYR A 411 18.35 -5.12 -1.47
N SER A 412 17.39 -5.65 -2.23
CA SER A 412 16.85 -7.01 -2.04
C SER A 412 16.68 -7.77 -3.36
N THR A 413 15.54 -7.63 -4.02
CA THR A 413 15.22 -8.35 -5.26
C THR A 413 15.98 -7.82 -6.46
N ALA A 414 16.32 -6.52 -6.46
CA ALA A 414 16.86 -5.78 -7.61
C ALA A 414 16.08 -6.12 -8.91
N ASP A 415 14.77 -6.29 -8.75
CA ASP A 415 13.79 -6.36 -9.83
C ASP A 415 13.09 -5.01 -9.92
N PHE A 416 13.60 -4.17 -10.81
CA PHE A 416 13.22 -2.76 -10.90
C PHE A 416 11.91 -2.53 -11.66
N GLU A 417 11.29 -3.56 -12.23
CA GLU A 417 10.10 -3.40 -13.08
C GLU A 417 8.91 -2.82 -12.31
N ALA A 418 8.66 -3.29 -11.08
CA ALA A 418 7.59 -2.76 -10.24
C ALA A 418 7.81 -1.28 -9.86
N TRP A 419 9.07 -0.89 -9.60
CA TRP A 419 9.42 0.50 -9.29
C TRP A 419 9.24 1.39 -10.51
N LYS A 420 9.74 0.94 -11.67
CA LYS A 420 9.61 1.63 -12.95
C LYS A 420 8.15 1.83 -13.34
N GLY A 421 7.33 0.77 -13.28
CA GLY A 421 5.92 0.85 -13.65
C GLY A 421 5.11 1.74 -12.71
N THR A 422 5.40 1.74 -11.40
CA THR A 422 4.81 2.73 -10.48
C THR A 422 5.18 4.17 -10.86
N ILE A 423 6.44 4.44 -11.19
CA ILE A 423 6.86 5.78 -11.64
C ILE A 423 6.12 6.16 -12.92
N GLN A 424 6.04 5.28 -13.91
CA GLN A 424 5.33 5.53 -15.18
C GLN A 424 3.84 5.83 -14.95
N LEU A 425 3.16 4.99 -14.15
CA LEU A 425 1.74 5.16 -13.83
C LEU A 425 1.47 6.52 -13.19
N LEU A 426 2.23 6.88 -12.16
CA LEU A 426 2.03 8.11 -11.41
C LEU A 426 2.39 9.37 -12.23
N LEU A 427 3.48 9.32 -13.02
CA LEU A 427 3.86 10.42 -13.91
C LEU A 427 2.79 10.69 -14.98
N SER A 428 2.18 9.64 -15.52
CA SER A 428 1.12 9.80 -16.53
C SER A 428 -0.08 10.59 -16.00
N HIS A 429 -0.30 10.60 -14.69
CA HIS A 429 -1.38 11.33 -14.03
C HIS A 429 -0.99 12.76 -13.58
N GLN A 430 -0.05 13.43 -14.27
CA GLN A 430 0.25 14.84 -14.00
C GLN A 430 -0.88 15.77 -14.49
N THR A 431 -1.30 16.73 -13.67
CA THR A 431 -2.26 17.77 -14.10
C THR A 431 -1.64 18.76 -15.08
N LYS A 432 -2.46 19.49 -15.82
CA LYS A 432 -1.98 20.56 -16.72
C LYS A 432 -1.19 21.66 -16.00
N GLU A 433 -1.48 21.92 -14.72
CA GLU A 433 -0.75 22.88 -13.89
C GLU A 433 0.63 22.37 -13.45
N GLY A 434 0.94 21.10 -13.66
CA GLY A 434 2.22 20.49 -13.33
C GLY A 434 2.21 19.65 -12.04
N TYR A 435 1.07 19.47 -11.38
CA TYR A 435 1.02 18.64 -10.17
C TYR A 435 1.04 17.15 -10.51
N LEU A 436 2.05 16.42 -10.06
CA LEU A 436 2.20 14.99 -10.31
C LEU A 436 1.12 14.18 -9.60
N GLY A 437 0.63 13.16 -10.32
CA GLY A 437 -0.07 12.05 -9.71
C GLY A 437 0.81 11.41 -8.63
N ASN A 438 0.20 11.11 -7.49
CA ASN A 438 0.91 10.56 -6.33
C ASN A 438 0.11 9.47 -5.61
N LEU A 439 -1.02 9.07 -6.20
CA LEU A 439 -1.85 7.94 -5.85
C LEU A 439 -2.50 7.39 -7.12
N CYS A 440 -2.46 6.09 -7.37
CA CYS A 440 -3.30 5.44 -8.38
C CYS A 440 -3.65 4.00 -7.96
N PRO A 441 -4.89 3.52 -8.16
CA PRO A 441 -5.12 2.09 -8.16
C PRO A 441 -4.32 1.46 -9.30
N ILE A 442 -3.77 0.27 -9.08
CA ILE A 442 -2.87 -0.38 -10.06
C ILE A 442 -3.57 -0.84 -11.35
N GLN A 443 -4.90 -0.92 -11.33
CA GLN A 443 -5.74 -1.18 -12.50
C GLN A 443 -5.98 0.08 -13.35
N ALA A 444 -5.53 1.24 -12.91
CA ALA A 444 -5.59 2.45 -13.72
C ALA A 444 -4.74 2.29 -14.99
N PRO A 445 -5.25 2.67 -16.17
CA PRO A 445 -4.41 2.80 -17.35
C PRO A 445 -3.42 3.96 -17.17
N GLU A 446 -2.33 3.95 -17.92
CA GLU A 446 -1.54 5.16 -18.12
C GLU A 446 -2.43 6.25 -18.75
N HIS A 447 -2.27 7.49 -18.29
CA HIS A 447 -2.98 8.64 -18.83
C HIS A 447 -2.08 9.40 -19.82
N ASP A 448 -2.38 9.27 -21.11
CA ASP A 448 -1.61 9.86 -22.22
C ASP A 448 -2.36 10.99 -22.95
N GLY A 449 -3.60 11.29 -22.53
CA GLY A 449 -4.48 12.26 -23.14
C GLY A 449 -4.16 13.72 -22.79
N ALA A 450 -4.64 14.65 -23.62
CA ALA A 450 -4.48 16.09 -23.41
C ALA A 450 -5.37 16.66 -22.27
N ASN A 451 -6.34 15.89 -21.79
CA ASN A 451 -7.26 16.31 -20.73
C ASN A 451 -6.63 16.09 -19.34
N ASP A 452 -7.15 16.79 -18.33
CA ASP A 452 -6.72 16.55 -16.95
C ASP A 452 -7.07 15.11 -16.51
N PRO A 453 -6.17 14.43 -15.78
CA PRO A 453 -6.42 13.09 -15.26
C PRO A 453 -7.57 13.08 -14.23
N PRO A 454 -8.11 11.90 -13.90
CA PRO A 454 -9.14 11.77 -12.86
C PRO A 454 -8.73 12.35 -11.49
N VAL A 455 -9.69 12.94 -10.75
CA VAL A 455 -9.37 13.73 -9.53
C VAL A 455 -8.87 12.89 -8.34
N TYR A 456 -9.02 11.57 -8.34
CA TYR A 456 -8.59 10.72 -7.22
C TYR A 456 -7.05 10.64 -7.07
N GLY A 457 -6.28 10.98 -8.11
CA GLY A 457 -4.86 10.67 -8.17
C GLY A 457 -3.91 11.55 -7.35
N HIS A 458 -4.48 12.43 -6.52
CA HIS A 458 -3.78 13.55 -5.90
C HIS A 458 -4.03 13.57 -4.39
N TYR A 459 -3.19 12.85 -3.66
CA TYR A 459 -3.30 12.67 -2.22
C TYR A 459 -2.60 13.79 -1.43
N SER A 460 -1.30 14.01 -1.69
CA SER A 460 -0.47 14.93 -0.91
C SER A 460 0.66 15.53 -1.74
N LEU A 461 0.90 16.84 -1.56
CA LEU A 461 2.04 17.49 -2.23
C LEU A 461 3.38 16.91 -1.73
N THR A 462 3.44 16.48 -0.47
CA THR A 462 4.60 15.77 0.08
C THR A 462 4.88 14.49 -0.72
N TYR A 463 3.84 13.70 -1.05
CA TYR A 463 4.01 12.43 -1.76
C TYR A 463 4.45 12.64 -3.21
N ALA A 464 3.97 13.70 -3.87
CA ALA A 464 4.45 14.09 -5.20
C ALA A 464 5.95 14.48 -5.18
N LEU A 465 6.40 15.17 -4.12
CA LEU A 465 7.82 15.55 -3.98
C LEU A 465 8.70 14.34 -3.62
N LEU A 466 8.23 13.43 -2.77
CA LEU A 466 8.93 12.17 -2.48
C LEU A 466 9.04 11.28 -3.73
N LEU A 467 8.07 11.34 -4.65
CA LEU A 467 8.18 10.66 -5.95
C LEU A 467 9.34 11.22 -6.80
N VAL A 468 9.60 12.53 -6.77
CA VAL A 468 10.78 13.12 -7.45
C VAL A 468 12.08 12.51 -6.90
N VAL A 469 12.18 12.36 -5.58
CA VAL A 469 13.33 11.72 -4.93
C VAL A 469 13.43 10.24 -5.32
N SER A 470 12.30 9.53 -5.32
CA SER A 470 12.21 8.12 -5.72
C SER A 470 12.70 7.90 -7.16
N ILE A 471 12.41 8.81 -8.09
CA ILE A 471 12.90 8.74 -9.48
C ILE A 471 14.42 8.88 -9.54
N LYS A 472 15.01 9.78 -8.76
CA LYS A 472 16.47 9.91 -8.63
C LYS A 472 17.09 8.64 -8.06
N ASP A 473 16.49 8.06 -7.01
CA ASP A 473 17.00 6.83 -6.39
C ASP A 473 16.88 5.64 -7.36
N TYR A 474 15.77 5.51 -8.09
CA TYR A 474 15.60 4.51 -9.16
C TYR A 474 16.75 4.60 -10.16
N TRP A 475 17.04 5.81 -10.67
CA TRP A 475 18.13 6.00 -11.63
C TRP A 475 19.50 5.65 -11.04
N LEU A 476 19.79 6.09 -9.82
CA LEU A 476 21.07 5.78 -9.16
C LEU A 476 21.28 4.27 -8.98
N HIS A 477 20.24 3.53 -8.64
CA HIS A 477 20.34 2.08 -8.40
C HIS A 477 20.27 1.24 -9.68
N SER A 478 19.38 1.57 -10.61
CA SER A 478 19.20 0.82 -11.87
C SER A 478 20.21 1.19 -12.95
N GLY A 479 20.72 2.42 -12.94
CA GLY A 479 21.50 3.01 -14.04
C GLY A 479 20.65 3.45 -15.24
N ASP A 480 19.32 3.33 -15.19
CA ASP A 480 18.41 3.67 -16.29
C ASP A 480 18.16 5.18 -16.37
N TRP A 481 18.99 5.88 -17.15
CA TRP A 481 18.83 7.31 -17.43
C TRP A 481 17.59 7.63 -18.27
N SER A 482 17.07 6.67 -19.04
CA SER A 482 16.01 6.93 -20.03
C SER A 482 14.70 7.38 -19.38
N LEU A 483 14.42 6.90 -18.17
CA LEU A 483 13.24 7.33 -17.42
C LEU A 483 13.36 8.78 -16.95
N VAL A 484 14.54 9.18 -16.46
CA VAL A 484 14.82 10.58 -16.06
C VAL A 484 14.70 11.49 -17.28
N GLU A 485 15.37 11.14 -18.38
CA GLU A 485 15.35 11.94 -19.61
C GLU A 485 13.93 12.19 -20.13
N LYS A 486 13.08 11.14 -20.18
CA LYS A 486 11.68 11.25 -20.65
C LYS A 486 10.78 12.01 -19.69
N SER A 487 11.08 12.01 -18.40
CA SER A 487 10.22 12.62 -17.36
C SER A 487 10.70 13.98 -16.88
N TYR A 488 11.93 14.40 -17.21
CA TYR A 488 12.56 15.59 -16.62
C TYR A 488 11.70 16.85 -16.75
N CYS A 489 11.13 17.12 -17.93
CA CYS A 489 10.23 18.26 -18.13
C CYS A 489 8.98 18.20 -17.23
N GLN A 490 8.45 17.00 -16.96
CA GLN A 490 7.33 16.80 -16.02
C GLN A 490 7.77 17.13 -14.60
N LEU A 491 8.96 16.68 -14.19
CA LEU A 491 9.52 17.02 -12.88
C LEU A 491 9.76 18.52 -12.73
N GLN A 492 10.23 19.21 -13.76
CA GLN A 492 10.38 20.67 -13.74
C GLN A 492 9.03 21.37 -13.52
N ARG A 493 7.96 20.92 -14.18
CA ARG A 493 6.61 21.44 -13.95
C ARG A 493 6.12 21.21 -12.52
N GLN A 494 6.45 20.07 -11.90
CA GLN A 494 6.16 19.80 -10.50
C GLN A 494 6.87 20.79 -9.57
N MET A 495 8.16 21.05 -9.82
CA MET A 495 8.91 22.01 -9.01
C MET A 495 8.33 23.42 -9.15
N GLU A 496 7.94 23.82 -10.36
CA GLU A 496 7.29 25.10 -10.62
C GLU A 496 5.91 25.20 -9.93
N TYR A 497 5.11 24.13 -9.99
CA TYR A 497 3.84 24.04 -9.27
C TYR A 497 4.02 24.25 -7.77
N THR A 498 4.99 23.56 -7.16
CA THR A 498 5.31 23.73 -5.73
C THR A 498 5.81 25.15 -5.42
N ARG A 499 6.63 25.73 -6.31
CA ARG A 499 7.16 27.11 -6.16
C ARG A 499 6.05 28.15 -6.09
N GLY A 500 4.92 27.92 -6.76
CA GLY A 500 3.73 28.78 -6.70
C GLY A 500 3.13 28.96 -5.29
N PHE A 501 3.51 28.11 -4.33
CA PHE A 501 3.05 28.18 -2.94
C PHE A 501 4.10 28.70 -1.95
N LEU A 502 5.23 29.24 -2.43
CA LEU A 502 6.21 29.88 -1.55
C LEU A 502 5.66 31.18 -0.97
N ASN A 503 5.77 31.34 0.34
CA ASN A 503 5.43 32.57 1.04
C ASN A 503 6.64 33.54 1.09
N SER A 504 6.47 34.70 1.74
CA SER A 504 7.52 35.72 1.88
C SER A 504 8.73 35.26 2.69
N ASP A 505 8.61 34.19 3.47
CA ASP A 505 9.69 33.61 4.26
C ASP A 505 10.51 32.58 3.46
N GLY A 506 10.14 32.34 2.20
CA GLY A 506 10.79 31.32 1.36
C GLY A 506 10.36 29.89 1.68
N LEU A 507 9.24 29.71 2.41
CA LEU A 507 8.70 28.40 2.77
C LEU A 507 7.42 28.09 1.98
N VAL A 508 7.24 26.83 1.62
CA VAL A 508 6.02 26.33 0.98
C VAL A 508 4.88 26.33 1.99
N GLN A 509 3.80 27.03 1.65
CA GLN A 509 2.53 27.05 2.38
C GLN A 509 1.42 26.50 1.48
N ALA A 510 1.25 25.18 1.50
CA ALA A 510 0.27 24.53 0.65
C ALA A 510 -1.18 24.81 1.09
N PRO A 511 -2.13 24.91 0.14
CA PRO A 511 -3.55 25.00 0.43
C PRO A 511 -4.08 23.69 1.06
N PRO A 512 -5.19 23.75 1.84
CA PRO A 512 -5.71 22.61 2.61
C PRO A 512 -5.84 21.27 1.88
N TYR A 513 -6.25 21.27 0.61
CA TYR A 513 -6.46 20.04 -0.17
C TYR A 513 -5.15 19.34 -0.58
N LEU A 514 -4.01 19.99 -0.39
CA LEU A 514 -2.66 19.45 -0.65
C LEU A 514 -1.93 19.05 0.64
N SER A 515 -2.55 19.26 1.80
CA SER A 515 -1.93 19.20 3.14
C SER A 515 -2.09 17.84 3.84
N MET A 516 -2.58 16.80 3.16
CA MET A 516 -2.65 15.46 3.75
C MET A 516 -1.26 14.91 4.08
N THR A 517 -1.20 14.09 5.12
CA THR A 517 0.01 13.42 5.61
C THR A 517 -0.23 11.90 5.65
N TRP A 518 0.81 11.12 5.92
CA TRP A 518 0.75 9.66 5.98
C TRP A 518 -0.24 9.10 7.02
N PHE A 519 -0.65 9.90 8.03
CA PHE A 519 -1.61 9.48 9.05
C PHE A 519 -2.95 10.24 8.93
N PRO A 520 -3.85 9.80 8.03
CA PRO A 520 -5.07 10.55 7.72
C PRO A 520 -6.06 10.67 8.89
N MET A 521 -6.03 9.75 9.86
CA MET A 521 -6.86 9.82 11.08
C MET A 521 -6.52 11.03 11.96
N GLY A 522 -5.28 11.52 11.90
CA GLY A 522 -4.88 12.78 12.51
C GLY A 522 -5.42 14.01 11.76
N GLY A 523 -5.76 13.84 10.49
CA GLY A 523 -6.13 14.90 9.57
C GLY A 523 -4.93 15.64 8.97
N PRO A 524 -5.18 16.54 8.01
CA PRO A 524 -4.14 17.32 7.34
C PRO A 524 -3.41 18.29 8.28
N VAL A 525 -2.16 18.62 7.93
CA VAL A 525 -1.34 19.62 8.62
C VAL A 525 -1.32 20.91 7.81
N PHE A 526 -2.09 21.90 8.26
CA PHE A 526 -2.31 23.15 7.52
C PHE A 526 -1.19 24.19 7.73
N GLY A 527 -1.05 25.08 6.74
CA GLY A 527 -0.10 26.19 6.79
C GLY A 527 1.30 25.77 6.36
N VAL A 528 2.33 26.39 6.97
CA VAL A 528 3.72 26.05 6.72
C VAL A 528 4.06 24.77 7.49
N SER A 529 4.05 23.65 6.77
CA SER A 529 4.42 22.33 7.28
C SER A 529 5.92 22.06 7.07
N THR A 530 6.61 21.64 8.12
CA THR A 530 8.04 21.30 8.05
C THR A 530 8.24 20.06 7.18
N GLY A 531 7.43 19.02 7.35
CA GLY A 531 7.55 17.78 6.55
C GLY A 531 7.43 18.03 5.05
N LEU A 532 6.49 18.88 4.63
CA LEU A 532 6.34 19.29 3.23
C LEU A 532 7.58 20.03 2.70
N ASN A 533 8.10 20.97 3.49
CA ASN A 533 9.27 21.75 3.10
C ASN A 533 10.56 20.91 3.07
N LEU A 534 10.68 19.90 3.94
CA LEU A 534 11.76 18.91 3.88
C LEU A 534 11.68 18.05 2.61
N ALA A 535 10.48 17.59 2.23
CA ALA A 535 10.30 16.88 0.97
C ALA A 535 10.62 17.77 -0.25
N TYR A 536 10.30 19.07 -0.19
CA TYR A 536 10.68 20.01 -1.24
C TYR A 536 12.19 20.24 -1.30
N LEU A 537 12.85 20.34 -0.15
CA LEU A 537 14.32 20.42 -0.06
C LEU A 537 14.99 19.21 -0.71
N ASP A 538 14.54 17.99 -0.39
CA ASP A 538 15.11 16.77 -0.97
C ASP A 538 14.82 16.66 -2.47
N ALA A 539 13.61 17.05 -2.91
CA ALA A 539 13.28 17.11 -4.33
C ALA A 539 14.16 18.12 -5.09
N LEU A 540 14.49 19.28 -4.51
CA LEU A 540 15.45 20.23 -5.11
C LEU A 540 16.84 19.61 -5.27
N ASN A 541 17.33 18.89 -4.26
CA ASN A 541 18.61 18.18 -4.32
C ASN A 541 18.59 17.04 -5.37
N ALA A 542 17.48 16.32 -5.48
CA ALA A 542 17.27 15.29 -6.49
C ALA A 542 17.29 15.90 -7.91
N MET A 543 16.59 17.01 -8.12
CA MET A 543 16.60 17.74 -9.39
C MET A 543 17.98 18.26 -9.76
N ALA A 544 18.74 18.79 -8.79
CA ALA A 544 20.12 19.21 -9.01
C ALA A 544 21.00 18.04 -9.46
N SER A 545 20.82 16.85 -8.85
CA SER A 545 21.59 15.64 -9.18
C SER A 545 21.24 15.05 -10.55
N MET A 546 19.98 15.19 -10.98
CA MET A 546 19.48 14.75 -12.27
C MET A 546 19.63 15.80 -13.39
N SER A 547 20.18 16.98 -13.09
CA SER A 547 20.38 18.05 -14.09
C SER A 547 21.60 17.76 -14.95
N THR A 548 21.44 17.73 -16.28
CA THR A 548 22.58 17.70 -17.23
C THR A 548 23.13 19.09 -17.52
N ASP A 549 22.34 20.14 -17.28
CA ASP A 549 22.77 21.53 -17.36
C ASP A 549 23.32 22.02 -16.02
N SER A 550 24.57 22.47 -16.03
CA SER A 550 25.25 22.99 -14.84
C SER A 550 24.57 24.24 -14.26
N GLU A 551 23.93 25.06 -15.08
CA GLU A 551 23.24 26.26 -14.59
C GLU A 551 21.97 25.86 -13.82
N ALA A 552 21.12 25.03 -14.41
CA ALA A 552 19.95 24.46 -13.73
C ALA A 552 20.32 23.73 -12.41
N ALA A 553 21.38 22.90 -12.44
CA ALA A 553 21.88 22.22 -11.25
C ALA A 553 22.26 23.20 -10.12
N SER A 554 22.96 24.29 -10.48
CA SER A 554 23.37 25.34 -9.53
C SER A 554 22.19 26.13 -8.97
N GLN A 555 21.17 26.38 -9.81
CA GLN A 555 19.95 27.07 -9.39
C GLN A 555 19.16 26.23 -8.37
N TYR A 556 18.95 24.93 -8.63
CA TYR A 556 18.29 24.04 -7.68
C TYR A 556 19.06 23.92 -6.37
N SER A 557 20.39 23.79 -6.44
CA SER A 557 21.25 23.76 -5.25
C SER A 557 21.16 25.04 -4.42
N SER A 558 21.09 26.21 -5.09
CA SER A 558 20.95 27.50 -4.41
C SER A 558 19.57 27.65 -3.76
N GLN A 559 18.51 27.19 -4.41
CA GLN A 559 17.16 27.17 -3.85
C GLN A 559 17.08 26.25 -2.62
N ALA A 560 17.70 25.07 -2.69
CA ALA A 560 17.79 24.14 -1.57
C ALA A 560 18.50 24.77 -0.35
N ALA A 561 19.64 25.44 -0.58
CA ALA A 561 20.35 26.15 0.47
C ALA A 561 19.49 27.24 1.14
N ASN A 562 18.82 28.08 0.35
CA ASN A 562 17.95 29.13 0.90
C ASN A 562 16.76 28.56 1.70
N LEU A 563 16.14 27.49 1.19
CA LEU A 563 15.02 26.83 1.87
C LEU A 563 15.46 26.20 3.20
N LYS A 564 16.65 25.58 3.22
CA LYS A 564 17.25 25.03 4.44
C LYS A 564 17.44 26.11 5.52
N GLU A 565 17.99 27.27 5.16
CA GLU A 565 18.14 28.38 6.11
C GLU A 565 16.79 28.90 6.62
N ALA A 566 15.78 28.99 5.75
CA ALA A 566 14.43 29.39 6.15
C ALA A 566 13.79 28.39 7.12
N LEU A 567 13.96 27.08 6.89
CA LEU A 567 13.52 26.02 7.79
C LEU A 567 14.16 26.16 9.18
N ILE A 568 15.48 26.32 9.25
CA ILE A 568 16.21 26.50 10.51
C ILE A 568 15.69 27.74 11.24
N HIS A 569 15.63 28.88 10.54
CA HIS A 569 15.26 30.15 11.15
C HIS A 569 13.83 30.17 11.72
N ARG A 570 12.89 29.45 11.09
CA ARG A 570 11.46 29.54 11.41
C ARG A 570 10.90 28.38 12.21
N LEU A 571 11.52 27.19 12.15
CA LEU A 571 10.93 25.96 12.66
C LEU A 571 11.86 25.17 13.60
N TRP A 572 13.13 25.53 13.74
CA TRP A 572 14.02 24.92 14.74
C TRP A 572 13.66 25.37 16.16
N ASN A 573 13.53 24.41 17.07
CA ASN A 573 13.42 24.64 18.50
C ASN A 573 14.74 24.25 19.17
N ASP A 574 15.52 25.25 19.57
CA ASP A 574 16.85 25.06 20.17
C ASP A 574 16.79 24.43 21.57
N GLU A 575 15.80 24.78 22.38
CA GLU A 575 15.67 24.27 23.75
C GLU A 575 15.41 22.76 23.79
N ARG A 576 14.62 22.28 22.82
CA ARG A 576 14.22 20.88 22.65
C ARG A 576 15.11 20.08 21.70
N ALA A 577 15.92 20.76 20.88
CA ALA A 577 16.70 20.16 19.80
C ALA A 577 15.83 19.42 18.76
N THR A 578 14.66 19.98 18.46
CA THR A 578 13.68 19.38 17.55
C THR A 578 13.16 20.38 16.54
N MET A 579 12.65 19.87 15.42
CA MET A 579 11.87 20.67 14.48
C MET A 579 10.40 20.70 14.90
N ARG A 580 9.84 21.91 14.97
CA ARG A 580 8.40 22.12 15.06
C ARG A 580 7.71 21.52 13.82
N PRO A 581 6.65 20.71 13.94
CA PRO A 581 6.02 20.03 12.79
C PRO A 581 5.38 20.99 11.78
N ALA A 582 4.80 22.09 12.27
CA ALA A 582 4.25 23.17 11.46
C ALA A 582 4.12 24.46 12.26
N LEU A 583 4.12 25.62 11.59
CA LEU A 583 3.89 26.92 12.25
C LEU A 583 2.49 27.05 12.89
N SER A 584 1.56 26.16 12.54
CA SER A 584 0.19 26.10 13.07
C SER A 584 0.05 25.23 14.33
N LEU A 585 1.09 24.47 14.70
CA LEU A 585 1.13 23.53 15.85
C LEU A 585 2.01 24.09 16.97
N ASP A 586 2.01 23.57 18.19
CA ASP A 586 2.83 24.13 19.27
C ASP A 586 4.34 24.01 18.98
N PRO A 587 5.21 24.96 19.38
CA PRO A 587 6.66 24.82 19.24
C PRO A 587 7.27 23.59 19.91
N ASP A 588 6.64 23.05 20.95
CA ASP A 588 7.09 21.85 21.67
C ASP A 588 6.56 20.54 21.06
N ASP A 589 5.63 20.62 20.11
CA ASP A 589 5.12 19.44 19.40
C ASP A 589 6.22 18.77 18.59
N VAL A 590 6.17 17.44 18.49
CA VAL A 590 7.13 16.68 17.68
C VAL A 590 6.42 15.59 16.89
N PHE A 591 6.67 15.57 15.58
CA PHE A 591 6.38 14.47 14.69
C PHE A 591 7.71 13.75 14.43
N GLN A 592 7.80 12.47 14.78
CA GLN A 592 9.07 11.73 14.75
C GLN A 592 9.69 11.71 13.34
N ASP A 593 8.89 11.46 12.30
CA ASP A 593 9.29 11.47 10.90
C ASP A 593 9.84 12.83 10.48
N VAL A 594 9.13 13.91 10.80
CA VAL A 594 9.51 15.27 10.43
C VAL A 594 10.83 15.67 11.10
N ASN A 595 10.96 15.41 12.40
CA ASN A 595 12.18 15.75 13.13
C ASN A 595 13.38 14.95 12.62
N ALA A 596 13.20 13.65 12.42
CA ALA A 596 14.26 12.77 11.94
C ALA A 596 14.66 13.08 10.48
N TYR A 597 13.69 13.37 9.61
CA TYR A 597 14.00 13.71 8.22
C TYR A 597 14.81 15.02 8.12
N ALA A 598 14.54 15.99 9.00
CA ALA A 598 15.36 17.20 9.10
C ALA A 598 16.82 16.89 9.48
N VAL A 599 17.04 15.92 10.37
CA VAL A 599 18.39 15.46 10.73
C VAL A 599 19.08 14.81 9.53
N THR A 600 18.40 13.92 8.81
CA THR A 600 18.95 13.22 7.63
C THR A 600 19.32 14.20 6.51
N LEU A 601 18.51 15.24 6.28
CA LEU A 601 18.80 16.30 5.30
C LEU A 601 19.78 17.37 5.82
N GLY A 602 20.28 17.21 7.05
CA GLY A 602 21.23 18.13 7.68
C GLY A 602 20.65 19.51 7.99
N VAL A 603 19.33 19.64 8.11
CA VAL A 603 18.63 20.88 8.51
C VAL A 603 18.81 21.12 10.00
N SER A 604 18.71 20.09 10.82
CA SER A 604 18.89 20.23 12.27
C SER A 604 20.35 20.61 12.61
N PRO A 605 20.58 21.75 13.30
CA PRO A 605 21.90 22.12 13.80
C PRO A 605 22.48 21.06 14.74
N ASP A 606 23.80 21.02 14.86
CA ASP A 606 24.45 20.15 15.85
C ASP A 606 24.08 20.60 17.27
N HIS A 607 23.56 19.68 18.05
CA HIS A 607 23.06 19.95 19.39
C HIS A 607 23.24 18.73 20.30
N PRO A 608 23.63 18.88 21.58
CA PRO A 608 23.91 17.75 22.49
C PRO A 608 22.70 16.84 22.75
N LYS A 609 21.48 17.37 22.64
CA LYS A 609 20.22 16.62 22.82
C LYS A 609 19.64 16.09 21.50
N LEU A 610 20.35 16.18 20.38
CA LEU A 610 19.78 15.84 19.07
C LEU A 610 19.32 14.37 19.02
N VAL A 611 20.12 13.45 19.57
CA VAL A 611 19.81 12.02 19.63
C VAL A 611 18.55 11.76 20.46
N GLU A 612 18.44 12.38 21.63
CA GLU A 612 17.25 12.32 22.49
C GLU A 612 16.00 12.88 21.80
N GLY A 613 16.17 13.95 21.02
CA GLY A 613 15.10 14.55 20.21
C GLY A 613 14.61 13.63 19.08
N ILE A 614 15.49 12.82 18.49
CA ILE A 614 15.12 11.81 17.48
C ILE A 614 14.39 10.64 18.15
N PHE A 615 15.02 10.06 19.18
CA PHE A 615 14.57 8.86 19.85
C PHE A 615 14.79 8.96 21.37
N PRO A 616 13.74 9.31 22.14
CA PRO A 616 13.81 9.31 23.59
C PRO A 616 13.76 7.86 24.09
N ALA A 617 14.93 7.29 24.40
CA ALA A 617 15.10 5.87 24.72
C ALA A 617 14.36 5.38 26.00
N THR A 618 13.79 6.30 26.79
CA THR A 618 13.11 5.98 28.06
C THR A 618 11.79 5.24 27.87
N GLU A 619 11.16 5.31 26.70
CA GLU A 619 9.88 4.65 26.42
C GLU A 619 10.08 3.21 25.88
N PRO A 620 9.17 2.27 26.18
CA PRO A 620 9.23 0.90 25.65
C PRO A 620 9.19 0.84 24.11
N LEU A 621 8.31 1.65 23.51
CA LEU A 621 8.16 1.83 22.07
C LEU A 621 8.07 3.33 21.74
N PRO A 622 8.61 3.78 20.60
CA PRO A 622 8.62 5.20 20.25
C PRO A 622 7.23 5.67 19.80
N SER A 623 6.74 6.77 20.39
CA SER A 623 5.55 7.46 19.90
C SER A 623 5.86 8.24 18.61
N ALA A 624 5.00 8.09 17.60
CA ALA A 624 5.07 8.84 16.35
C ALA A 624 4.84 10.35 16.54
N PHE A 625 4.06 10.69 17.57
CA PHE A 625 3.67 12.06 17.94
C PHE A 625 3.97 12.29 19.42
N ARG A 626 4.44 13.49 19.78
CA ARG A 626 4.70 13.89 21.16
C ARG A 626 4.30 15.35 21.39
N GLY A 627 3.65 15.62 22.52
CA GLY A 627 3.25 16.97 22.93
C GLY A 627 1.88 17.39 22.37
N LEU A 628 1.22 16.51 21.60
CA LEU A 628 0.06 16.82 20.80
C LEU A 628 -1.19 16.18 21.38
N ASP A 629 -1.96 16.90 22.21
CA ASP A 629 -3.19 16.37 22.83
C ASP A 629 -4.15 15.66 21.84
N LYS A 630 -4.25 16.17 20.61
CA LYS A 630 -5.12 15.58 19.56
C LYS A 630 -4.55 14.29 18.94
N TRP A 631 -3.23 14.12 18.86
CA TRP A 631 -2.59 12.96 18.22
C TRP A 631 -2.07 11.94 19.23
N ASP A 632 -1.57 12.37 20.39
CA ASP A 632 -0.99 11.50 21.42
C ASP A 632 -2.02 10.48 21.93
N LYS A 633 -3.31 10.84 21.92
CA LYS A 633 -4.43 9.94 22.25
C LYS A 633 -4.51 8.66 21.41
N PHE A 634 -3.89 8.63 20.23
CA PHE A 634 -3.88 7.44 19.38
C PHE A 634 -2.91 6.38 19.91
N GLY A 635 -1.93 6.73 20.75
CA GLY A 635 -0.94 5.78 21.26
C GLY A 635 -0.20 5.04 20.14
N LEU A 636 0.19 5.78 19.08
CA LEU A 636 0.69 5.22 17.84
C LEU A 636 2.23 5.12 17.82
N THR A 637 2.74 3.92 17.55
CA THR A 637 4.10 3.70 17.07
C THR A 637 4.03 3.39 15.58
N SER A 638 4.67 4.23 14.76
CA SER A 638 4.63 4.13 13.30
C SER A 638 5.98 3.68 12.75
N PRO A 639 6.06 2.53 12.08
CA PRO A 639 7.29 2.08 11.42
C PRO A 639 7.69 2.98 10.24
N TYR A 640 6.74 3.66 9.61
CA TYR A 640 7.03 4.72 8.63
C TYR A 640 7.84 5.86 9.30
N ALA A 641 7.37 6.36 10.44
CA ALA A 641 8.05 7.47 11.14
C ALA A 641 9.34 7.03 11.82
N SER A 642 9.36 5.83 12.41
CA SER A 642 10.54 5.23 13.00
C SER A 642 11.60 4.88 11.95
N GLY A 643 11.22 4.67 10.69
CA GLY A 643 12.14 4.50 9.55
C GLY A 643 13.03 5.72 9.33
N PHE A 644 12.42 6.91 9.28
CA PHE A 644 13.18 8.17 9.24
C PHE A 644 14.07 8.33 10.47
N ALA A 645 13.57 8.03 11.68
CA ALA A 645 14.36 8.11 12.90
C ALA A 645 15.57 7.14 12.89
N LEU A 646 15.37 5.92 12.40
CA LEU A 646 16.43 4.94 12.24
C LEU A 646 17.52 5.43 11.29
N GLU A 647 17.12 5.98 10.13
CA GLU A 647 18.06 6.58 9.18
C GLU A 647 18.81 7.77 9.79
N ALA A 648 18.13 8.65 10.53
CA ALA A 648 18.74 9.81 11.18
C ALA A 648 19.80 9.42 12.21
N LEU A 649 19.53 8.40 13.03
CA LEU A 649 20.49 7.85 14.00
C LEU A 649 21.73 7.29 13.28
N PHE A 650 21.54 6.50 12.22
CA PHE A 650 22.65 6.01 11.42
C PHE A 650 23.44 7.13 10.75
N ALA A 651 22.78 8.14 10.19
CA ALA A 651 23.41 9.30 9.56
C ALA A 651 24.27 10.11 10.54
N LYS A 652 23.95 10.09 11.84
CA LYS A 652 24.75 10.70 12.91
C LYS A 652 25.79 9.73 13.53
N SER A 653 25.93 8.53 12.96
CA SER A 653 26.82 7.47 13.45
C SER A 653 26.48 6.97 14.86
N GLU A 654 25.21 7.06 15.27
CA GLU A 654 24.70 6.59 16.55
C GLU A 654 24.14 5.17 16.40
N GLY A 655 25.03 4.22 16.11
CA GLY A 655 24.67 2.86 15.73
C GLY A 655 24.04 2.03 16.85
N MET A 656 24.37 2.30 18.11
CA MET A 656 23.80 1.58 19.26
C MET A 656 22.33 1.96 19.48
N GLU A 657 22.03 3.25 19.39
CA GLU A 657 20.69 3.83 19.50
C GLU A 657 19.83 3.40 18.31
N ALA A 658 20.40 3.38 17.09
CA ALA A 658 19.74 2.83 15.91
C ALA A 658 19.37 1.35 16.12
N ARG A 659 20.29 0.54 16.68
CA ARG A 659 20.01 -0.87 16.99
C ARG A 659 18.92 -1.02 18.05
N GLU A 660 18.90 -0.17 19.07
CA GLU A 660 17.85 -0.18 20.09
C GLU A 660 16.47 0.14 19.48
N LEU A 661 16.38 1.20 18.67
CA LEU A 661 15.16 1.57 17.97
C LEU A 661 14.68 0.44 17.03
N LEU A 662 15.61 -0.15 16.27
CA LEU A 662 15.35 -1.27 15.38
C LEU A 662 14.76 -2.46 16.15
N SER A 663 15.38 -2.83 17.28
CA SER A 663 14.92 -3.92 18.14
C SER A 663 13.56 -3.64 18.77
N LYS A 664 13.26 -2.39 19.14
CA LYS A 664 11.96 -2.02 19.73
C LYS A 664 10.85 -2.14 18.69
N VAL A 665 11.00 -1.50 17.53
CA VAL A 665 9.93 -1.40 16.54
C VAL A 665 9.82 -2.66 15.69
N TRP A 666 10.88 -3.04 14.99
CA TRP A 666 10.84 -4.20 14.08
C TRP A 666 11.08 -5.52 14.82
N GLY A 667 11.82 -5.52 15.92
CA GLY A 667 11.97 -6.72 16.75
C GLY A 667 10.63 -7.20 17.33
N ALA A 668 9.70 -6.29 17.66
CA ALA A 668 8.34 -6.64 18.06
C ALA A 668 7.54 -7.31 16.91
N MET A 669 7.73 -6.88 15.66
CA MET A 669 7.09 -7.50 14.50
C MET A 669 7.71 -8.86 14.13
N ALA A 670 9.01 -9.03 14.41
CA ALA A 670 9.80 -10.22 14.10
C ALA A 670 9.67 -11.32 15.18
N ASP A 671 8.93 -11.07 16.26
CA ASP A 671 8.66 -12.05 17.31
C ASP A 671 7.75 -13.17 16.79
N GLN A 672 8.33 -14.34 16.53
CA GLN A 672 7.62 -15.51 15.98
C GLN A 672 6.64 -16.16 16.98
N ASP A 673 6.78 -15.87 18.27
CA ASP A 673 5.86 -16.38 19.29
C ASP A 673 4.60 -15.51 19.40
N SER A 674 4.61 -14.32 18.79
CA SER A 674 3.46 -13.42 18.74
C SER A 674 2.31 -14.03 17.92
N PRO A 675 1.06 -13.99 18.41
CA PRO A 675 -0.10 -14.33 17.61
C PRO A 675 -0.31 -13.36 16.44
N ASN A 676 0.35 -12.21 16.42
CA ASN A 676 0.30 -11.28 15.29
C ASN A 676 1.56 -11.33 14.41
N TYR A 677 2.49 -12.26 14.63
CA TYR A 677 3.60 -12.47 13.71
C TYR A 677 3.09 -12.69 12.28
N SER A 678 3.45 -11.80 11.36
CA SER A 678 2.98 -11.84 9.97
C SER A 678 4.07 -12.34 9.01
N GLY A 679 5.32 -12.46 9.48
CA GLY A 679 6.48 -12.67 8.60
C GLY A 679 6.64 -11.54 7.57
N ALA A 680 6.28 -10.32 7.97
CA ALA A 680 6.32 -9.10 7.19
C ALA A 680 6.30 -7.87 8.13
N HIS A 681 6.54 -6.67 7.60
CA HIS A 681 6.51 -5.42 8.35
C HIS A 681 5.12 -4.77 8.31
N TRP A 682 4.68 -4.24 9.45
CA TRP A 682 3.31 -3.78 9.66
C TRP A 682 3.14 -2.31 9.30
N GLU A 683 1.93 -1.92 8.90
CA GLU A 683 1.55 -0.53 8.59
C GLU A 683 1.70 0.37 9.83
N ALA A 684 1.19 -0.10 10.98
CA ALA A 684 1.15 0.65 12.24
C ALA A 684 0.98 -0.30 13.44
N MET A 685 1.46 0.13 14.61
CA MET A 685 1.23 -0.57 15.89
C MET A 685 0.91 0.41 17.02
N LYS A 686 0.35 -0.07 18.11
CA LYS A 686 0.21 0.71 19.35
C LYS A 686 1.54 0.75 20.09
N THR A 687 1.67 1.69 21.02
CA THR A 687 2.84 1.81 21.91
C THR A 687 3.00 0.66 22.90
N ASP A 688 2.07 -0.31 22.94
CA ASP A 688 2.20 -1.57 23.67
C ASP A 688 2.71 -2.75 22.80
N GLY A 689 2.94 -2.52 21.50
CA GLY A 689 3.44 -3.52 20.55
C GLY A 689 2.36 -4.34 19.83
N SER A 690 1.08 -4.16 20.19
CA SER A 690 -0.02 -4.79 19.46
C SER A 690 -0.32 -4.06 18.14
N PRO A 691 -0.91 -4.75 17.14
CA PRO A 691 -1.41 -4.08 15.93
C PRO A 691 -2.31 -2.88 16.27
N PHE A 692 -2.24 -1.82 15.46
CA PHE A 692 -2.95 -0.57 15.75
C PHE A 692 -4.48 -0.76 15.91
N ASN A 693 -5.05 -1.61 15.07
CA ASN A 693 -6.43 -2.10 15.13
C ASN A 693 -6.50 -3.46 14.43
N HIS A 694 -7.67 -4.10 14.41
CA HIS A 694 -7.85 -5.42 13.80
C HIS A 694 -7.69 -5.43 12.26
N ASP A 695 -7.93 -4.30 11.59
CA ASP A 695 -7.93 -4.12 10.13
C ASP A 695 -6.65 -3.46 9.57
N VAL A 696 -5.67 -3.12 10.41
CA VAL A 696 -4.34 -2.65 10.01
C VAL A 696 -3.67 -3.66 9.07
N SER A 697 -2.91 -3.20 8.09
CA SER A 697 -2.12 -4.11 7.25
C SER A 697 -0.90 -4.61 8.03
N LEU A 698 -0.70 -5.92 8.10
CA LEU A 698 0.50 -6.54 8.68
C LEU A 698 1.59 -6.86 7.63
N ALA A 699 1.39 -6.44 6.39
CA ALA A 699 2.37 -6.46 5.31
C ALA A 699 2.25 -5.18 4.49
N HIS A 700 3.06 -4.17 4.84
CA HIS A 700 2.98 -2.81 4.27
C HIS A 700 4.36 -2.29 3.85
N GLY A 701 4.48 -1.87 2.59
CA GLY A 701 5.73 -1.53 1.91
C GLY A 701 6.47 -0.36 2.55
N TRP A 702 5.74 0.66 3.03
CA TRP A 702 6.30 1.83 3.69
C TRP A 702 7.07 1.54 4.99
N SER A 703 7.03 0.30 5.48
CA SER A 703 7.69 -0.18 6.71
C SER A 703 8.95 -0.99 6.40
N SER A 704 9.29 -1.17 5.12
CA SER A 704 10.43 -1.95 4.64
C SER A 704 11.80 -1.27 4.84
N TRP A 705 11.88 -0.16 5.58
CA TRP A 705 13.10 0.59 5.85
C TRP A 705 14.34 -0.26 6.20
N PRO A 706 14.27 -1.28 7.10
CA PRO A 706 15.44 -2.09 7.43
C PRO A 706 16.07 -2.79 6.22
N VAL A 707 15.30 -3.09 5.18
CA VAL A 707 15.80 -3.79 3.98
C VAL A 707 16.92 -3.02 3.31
N PHE A 708 16.78 -1.70 3.19
CA PHE A 708 17.82 -0.85 2.60
C PHE A 708 18.73 -0.20 3.64
N LEU A 709 18.22 0.16 4.83
CA LEU A 709 19.02 0.83 5.86
C LEU A 709 20.13 -0.08 6.43
N LEU A 710 19.85 -1.37 6.63
CA LEU A 710 20.84 -2.28 7.21
C LEU A 710 22.05 -2.47 6.28
N PRO A 711 21.90 -2.80 4.98
CA PRO A 711 23.03 -2.78 4.05
C PRO A 711 23.65 -1.39 3.89
N ARG A 712 22.84 -0.33 3.78
CA ARG A 712 23.31 1.05 3.54
C ARG A 712 24.23 1.56 4.63
N TYR A 713 23.93 1.24 5.89
CA TYR A 713 24.61 1.80 7.05
C TYR A 713 25.44 0.78 7.83
N LEU A 714 24.96 -0.45 8.07
CA LEU A 714 25.76 -1.44 8.81
C LEU A 714 26.86 -2.05 7.94
N ALA A 715 26.53 -2.43 6.70
CA ALA A 715 27.54 -2.84 5.72
C ALA A 715 28.21 -1.61 5.06
N GLY A 716 27.50 -0.48 5.07
CA GLY A 716 28.01 0.82 4.64
C GLY A 716 27.90 1.09 3.15
N VAL A 717 27.13 0.30 2.39
CA VAL A 717 27.25 0.28 0.92
C VAL A 717 26.23 1.17 0.23
N TYR A 718 26.64 1.96 -0.76
CA TYR A 718 25.75 2.85 -1.52
C TYR A 718 26.29 3.22 -2.89
N PRO A 719 25.43 3.52 -3.89
CA PRO A 719 25.89 4.03 -5.18
C PRO A 719 26.34 5.50 -5.05
N LEU A 720 27.58 5.77 -5.47
CA LEU A 720 28.10 7.13 -5.69
C LEU A 720 27.83 7.60 -7.13
N GLU A 721 27.75 6.66 -8.07
CA GLU A 721 27.40 6.89 -9.46
C GLU A 721 26.38 5.85 -9.92
N ALA A 722 25.51 6.27 -10.85
CA ALA A 722 24.37 5.48 -11.30
C ALA A 722 24.76 4.09 -11.81
N GLY A 723 23.95 3.08 -11.44
CA GLY A 723 24.17 1.68 -11.76
C GLY A 723 25.28 1.03 -10.93
N TRP A 724 25.69 1.63 -9.81
CA TRP A 724 26.80 1.13 -8.96
C TRP A 724 28.17 1.11 -9.67
N LYS A 725 28.41 2.06 -10.59
CA LYS A 725 29.73 2.25 -11.25
C LYS A 725 30.80 2.68 -10.24
N ARG A 726 30.43 3.53 -9.30
CA ARG A 726 31.23 3.85 -8.12
C ARG A 726 30.41 3.57 -6.88
N ILE A 727 31.04 2.91 -5.92
CA ILE A 727 30.39 2.38 -4.73
C ILE A 727 31.04 3.03 -3.51
N GLY A 728 30.26 3.66 -2.65
CA GLY A 728 30.71 4.07 -1.32
C GLY A 728 30.61 2.90 -0.34
N VAL A 729 31.59 2.78 0.55
CA VAL A 729 31.61 1.81 1.65
C VAL A 729 31.97 2.54 2.94
N GLU A 730 30.97 2.86 3.75
CA GLU A 730 31.07 3.68 4.96
C GLU A 730 30.21 3.08 6.08
N PRO A 731 30.72 2.03 6.77
CA PRO A 731 29.94 1.33 7.78
C PRO A 731 29.82 2.12 9.09
N VAL A 732 28.65 2.03 9.70
CA VAL A 732 28.33 2.54 11.04
C VAL A 732 28.38 1.36 12.02
N PHE A 733 29.21 1.47 13.04
CA PHE A 733 29.34 0.41 14.05
C PHE A 733 28.20 0.46 15.05
N ALA A 734 27.59 -0.70 15.28
CA ALA A 734 26.43 -0.90 16.16
C ALA A 734 26.66 -2.07 17.14
N GLY A 735 27.92 -2.31 17.53
CA GLY A 735 28.30 -3.41 18.41
C GLY A 735 28.09 -4.80 17.79
N LEU A 736 28.22 -4.92 16.47
CA LEU A 736 28.16 -6.19 15.72
C LEU A 736 29.57 -6.63 15.36
N GLU A 737 29.87 -7.92 15.55
CA GLU A 737 31.20 -8.47 15.26
C GLU A 737 31.40 -8.74 13.76
N LYS A 738 30.29 -8.98 13.05
CA LYS A 738 30.29 -9.35 11.64
C LYS A 738 29.07 -8.77 10.94
N VAL A 739 29.29 -8.21 9.75
CA VAL A 739 28.22 -7.80 8.81
C VAL A 739 28.66 -8.21 7.40
N ALA A 740 27.80 -8.93 6.69
CA ALA A 740 28.00 -9.36 5.32
C ALA A 740 26.83 -8.84 4.47
N TYR A 741 27.15 -8.37 3.28
CA TYR A 741 26.14 -8.02 2.29
C TYR A 741 26.65 -8.33 0.88
N SER A 742 25.78 -8.84 0.03
CA SER A 742 26.05 -8.98 -1.40
C SER A 742 24.84 -8.59 -2.24
N LEU A 743 25.09 -8.17 -3.48
CA LEU A 743 24.08 -7.70 -4.44
C LEU A 743 24.53 -7.97 -5.87
N GLU A 744 23.64 -8.49 -6.71
CA GLU A 744 23.80 -8.44 -8.17
C GLU A 744 23.44 -7.05 -8.70
N THR A 745 24.46 -6.20 -8.89
CA THR A 745 24.27 -4.85 -9.44
C THR A 745 24.11 -4.89 -10.97
N PRO A 746 23.68 -3.80 -11.63
CA PRO A 746 23.69 -3.70 -13.09
C PRO A 746 25.07 -3.94 -13.73
N ASN A 747 26.16 -3.70 -13.00
CA ASN A 747 27.53 -3.95 -13.47
C ASN A 747 28.09 -5.32 -13.04
N GLY A 748 27.34 -6.11 -12.28
CA GLY A 748 27.73 -7.46 -11.84
C GLY A 748 27.70 -7.63 -10.32
N TYR A 749 28.14 -8.81 -9.86
CA TYR A 749 28.11 -9.19 -8.45
C TYR A 749 29.08 -8.35 -7.60
N PHE A 750 28.55 -7.75 -6.54
CA PHE A 750 29.29 -7.01 -5.52
C PHE A 750 29.08 -7.66 -4.16
N SER A 751 30.14 -7.75 -3.34
CA SER A 751 30.01 -8.21 -1.95
C SER A 751 30.94 -7.46 -1.00
N VAL A 752 30.46 -7.28 0.23
CA VAL A 752 31.21 -6.75 1.36
C VAL A 752 31.10 -7.69 2.55
N LEU A 753 32.21 -7.90 3.25
CA LEU A 753 32.26 -8.59 4.53
C LEU A 753 33.09 -7.77 5.51
N LEU A 754 32.41 -7.20 6.49
CA LEU A 754 32.98 -6.50 7.64
C LEU A 754 33.16 -7.50 8.79
N ASN A 755 34.37 -7.55 9.35
CA ASN A 755 34.67 -8.21 10.63
C ASN A 755 35.31 -7.18 11.56
N VAL A 756 34.81 -7.08 12.79
CA VAL A 756 35.27 -6.09 13.77
C VAL A 756 35.48 -6.77 15.11
N ASN A 757 36.62 -6.48 15.73
CA ASN A 757 36.88 -6.76 17.14
C ASN A 757 37.13 -5.42 17.84
N GLU A 758 36.06 -4.82 18.36
CA GLU A 758 36.15 -3.50 19.00
C GLU A 758 37.03 -3.51 20.25
N LYS A 759 37.09 -4.64 20.97
CA LYS A 759 37.94 -4.79 22.18
C LYS A 759 39.42 -4.75 21.85
N GLN A 760 39.81 -5.30 20.71
CA GLN A 760 41.19 -5.30 20.23
C GLN A 760 41.51 -4.09 19.35
N GLY A 761 40.53 -3.22 19.06
CA GLY A 761 40.72 -2.09 18.15
C GLY A 761 41.11 -2.50 16.74
N GLN A 762 40.71 -3.69 16.28
CA GLN A 762 41.05 -4.25 14.98
C GLN A 762 39.80 -4.61 14.17
N GLY A 763 39.86 -4.42 12.86
CA GLY A 763 38.80 -4.83 11.96
C GLY A 763 39.28 -4.97 10.51
N SER A 764 38.41 -5.50 9.65
CA SER A 764 38.68 -5.62 8.23
C SER A 764 37.39 -5.54 7.43
N ILE A 765 37.46 -4.87 6.27
CA ILE A 765 36.43 -4.86 5.24
C ILE A 765 36.97 -5.60 4.03
N LYS A 766 36.38 -6.75 3.72
CA LYS A 766 36.66 -7.53 2.51
C LYS A 766 35.65 -7.17 1.43
N LEU A 767 36.13 -6.90 0.22
CA LEU A 767 35.31 -6.41 -0.88
C LEU A 767 35.57 -7.24 -2.14
N LEU A 768 34.51 -7.56 -2.86
CA LEU A 768 34.56 -7.99 -4.25
C LEU A 768 33.80 -6.95 -5.08
N VAL A 769 34.53 -6.28 -5.97
CA VAL A 769 33.99 -5.22 -6.82
C VAL A 769 33.90 -5.75 -8.26
N PRO A 770 32.75 -5.61 -8.94
CA PRO A 770 32.58 -6.12 -10.29
C PRO A 770 33.45 -5.36 -11.31
N HIS A 771 33.70 -6.01 -12.44
CA HIS A 771 34.47 -5.42 -13.54
C HIS A 771 33.87 -4.10 -14.00
N GLY A 772 34.71 -3.08 -14.20
CA GLY A 772 34.26 -1.74 -14.60
C GLY A 772 33.67 -0.87 -13.47
N SER A 773 33.62 -1.37 -12.23
CA SER A 773 33.25 -0.59 -11.05
C SER A 773 34.44 -0.30 -10.14
N SER A 774 34.29 0.67 -9.22
CA SER A 774 35.25 0.92 -8.14
C SER A 774 34.53 1.18 -6.81
N ALA A 775 35.20 0.89 -5.70
CA ALA A 775 34.70 1.16 -4.36
C ALA A 775 35.60 2.15 -3.61
N ILE A 776 34.99 3.03 -2.81
CA ILE A 776 35.65 4.01 -1.95
C ILE A 776 35.24 3.72 -0.51
N VAL A 777 36.19 3.18 0.25
CA VAL A 777 36.04 2.86 1.67
C VAL A 777 36.39 4.08 2.51
N LYS A 778 35.54 4.37 3.50
CA LYS A 778 35.81 5.35 4.55
C LYS A 778 35.84 4.67 5.91
N ALA A 779 36.71 5.16 6.78
CA ALA A 779 36.81 4.65 8.14
C ALA A 779 35.56 5.05 8.96
N PRO A 780 34.99 4.13 9.76
CA PRO A 780 33.96 4.45 10.74
C PRO A 780 34.41 5.50 11.76
N LYS A 781 33.46 6.21 12.39
CA LYS A 781 33.74 7.19 13.46
C LYS A 781 34.63 6.59 14.54
N GLY A 782 35.78 7.21 14.79
CA GLY A 782 36.77 6.77 15.78
C GLY A 782 37.76 5.69 15.30
N TRP A 783 37.69 5.27 14.03
CA TRP A 783 38.60 4.31 13.41
C TRP A 783 39.42 4.94 12.28
N SER A 784 40.43 4.23 11.81
CA SER A 784 41.30 4.63 10.70
C SER A 784 41.56 3.45 9.76
N LEU A 785 41.70 3.74 8.45
CA LEU A 785 42.15 2.74 7.48
C LEU A 785 43.67 2.56 7.59
N GLU A 786 44.16 1.32 7.61
CA GLU A 786 45.61 1.05 7.58
C GLU A 786 46.19 1.05 6.15
N ASN A 787 45.33 0.95 5.14
CA ASN A 787 45.67 0.88 3.73
C ASN A 787 44.73 1.75 2.88
N ASP A 788 45.01 1.84 1.57
CA ASP A 788 44.21 2.62 0.63
C ASP A 788 42.74 2.16 0.65
N GLY A 789 41.84 3.12 0.79
CA GLY A 789 40.40 2.90 0.77
C GLY A 789 39.83 2.79 -0.65
N VAL A 790 40.61 3.07 -1.69
CA VAL A 790 40.18 2.94 -3.08
C VAL A 790 40.43 1.52 -3.58
N VAL A 791 39.36 0.78 -3.84
CA VAL A 791 39.40 -0.57 -4.41
C VAL A 791 38.93 -0.52 -5.86
N GLN A 792 39.86 -0.71 -6.79
CA GLN A 792 39.57 -0.77 -8.22
C GLN A 792 39.27 -2.22 -8.67
N ASP A 793 38.65 -2.32 -9.84
CA ASP A 793 38.39 -3.58 -10.56
C ASP A 793 39.57 -4.56 -10.43
N SER A 794 39.34 -5.67 -9.73
CA SER A 794 40.35 -6.72 -9.58
C SER A 794 39.82 -8.12 -9.89
N GLY A 795 38.51 -8.30 -10.08
CA GLY A 795 37.86 -9.62 -10.15
C GLY A 795 38.23 -10.56 -8.99
N ARG A 796 38.76 -10.01 -7.89
CA ARG A 796 39.35 -10.70 -6.74
C ARG A 796 38.92 -10.00 -5.47
N GLU A 797 38.95 -10.74 -4.36
CA GLU A 797 38.67 -10.18 -3.04
C GLU A 797 39.85 -9.29 -2.60
N VAL A 798 39.53 -8.06 -2.17
CA VAL A 798 40.49 -7.10 -1.61
C VAL A 798 40.11 -6.81 -0.15
N SER A 799 41.10 -6.78 0.74
CA SER A 799 40.89 -6.50 2.16
C SER A 799 41.43 -5.12 2.55
N VAL A 800 40.56 -4.27 3.08
CA VAL A 800 40.91 -3.00 3.73
C VAL A 800 40.93 -3.24 5.24
N LYS A 801 41.98 -2.81 5.94
CA LYS A 801 42.14 -3.02 7.38
C LYS A 801 41.73 -1.77 8.16
N LEU A 802 41.11 -1.99 9.30
CA LEU A 802 40.65 -0.97 10.23
C LEU A 802 41.40 -1.07 11.55
N SER A 803 41.79 0.07 12.10
CA SER A 803 42.38 0.18 13.42
C SER A 803 41.73 1.30 14.23
N LYS A 804 41.66 1.13 15.55
CA LYS A 804 41.18 2.16 16.49
C LYS A 804 42.36 2.78 17.20
N GLN A 805 42.51 4.11 17.14
CA GLN A 805 43.64 4.78 17.78
C GLN A 805 43.54 4.68 19.31
N GLY A 806 44.63 4.27 19.97
CA GLY A 806 44.73 4.23 21.43
C GLY A 806 44.33 2.92 22.10
N LEU A 807 44.14 1.84 21.34
CA LEU A 807 43.95 0.46 21.82
C LEU A 807 45.06 -0.48 21.33
#